data_AF-A0A8H3C9T4-F1
#
_entry.id   AF-A0A8H3C9T4-F1
#
_cell.length_a   1.000
_cell.length_b   1.000
_cell.length_c   1.000
_cell.angle_alpha   90.00
_cell.angle_beta   90.00
_cell.angle_gamma   90.00
#
_symmetry.space_group_name_H-M   'P 1'
#
loop_
_entity.id
_entity.type
_entity.pdbx_description
1 polymer ?
#
loop_
_entity_poly.entity_id
_entity_poly.type
_entity_poly.pdbx_seq_one_letter_code
_entity_poly.pdbx_strand_id
1 'polypeptide(L)'
;MANTSSAGHEVRSEGIVKHPKFFFDNTLVVIQIEDVRFNVHRYQLLKSETFADMFTVAEQSGGDVPAEGSSTDNPIKMEGVSAHDFECLLTVLYASFFSTRQPEPEASLIIPAFRLANMWNFSDLREHLVPLAERVLGDTAKIAFAREFNIDQWIAPAYARLCQRKEPLDSEEAKTIGLEGVLFISRIREGRYTKNPRYPKRPSIQHSMSASDLVPSRSSTGCLTCKKRRKKCDEKRPICDRCLLGRFECQGYAHLEAASGSAPRRGNREATQSVGTASSLTQGSLSPALGSLLSCSDNQSSSSIAAPDGSFSSLFSGLDNSEELNHPLPITPFELGSIPRNPELDPFDLDNMKQLIVIQCTRLARRISFRPYPYPVELGLAKYLLRGSNLIHKTLYLGARISQALFDDTNWQGYIGWIDTFHHRILEAQSSLVTVNTELLADRLASHCRLATFAFMVSNSSVGYAIFRKGVSPFLELAATFPKLWKGDSAISLSHALHLSRHELARFVIMDTIAALAFGIAPLVHYDTTIQDHNPDRFHFVEQVYACPVIVLMALARVNQSRASRLMGQDTITPEDVEAYESAVRNWKPGVDYTDSPSQLVARLAVQESWRQAALIYLYMGMRESSSTDSRVEPLVRQVAQLASTVEAGSPFDTHLFIPCLIAGVAARKEKHRAIFRKKIQVSQKTDASLLRGADFSLVLDHLWHGAAAGGNPVTWDDYASSRALTLPVSMDA
;
A
#
# COMPACT_ATOMS: atom_id res chain seq x y z
N MET A 1 -27.07 -80.30 -14.18
CA MET A 1 -25.67 -80.63 -13.83
C MET A 1 -24.77 -79.56 -14.42
N ALA A 2 -24.29 -78.64 -13.59
CA ALA A 2 -23.11 -77.82 -13.85
C ALA A 2 -22.72 -77.17 -12.52
N ASN A 3 -21.62 -77.63 -11.95
CA ASN A 3 -21.08 -77.19 -10.67
C ASN A 3 -20.58 -75.74 -10.75
N THR A 4 -20.94 -74.97 -9.73
CA THR A 4 -20.36 -73.68 -9.37
C THR A 4 -18.96 -73.87 -8.80
N SER A 5 -17.94 -73.28 -9.44
CA SER A 5 -16.59 -73.11 -8.88
C SER A 5 -16.35 -71.64 -8.59
N SER A 6 -16.44 -71.25 -7.31
CA SER A 6 -16.00 -69.94 -6.82
C SER A 6 -14.46 -69.92 -6.77
N ALA A 7 -13.85 -69.15 -7.66
CA ALA A 7 -12.43 -68.83 -7.56
C ALA A 7 -12.23 -67.90 -6.36
N GLY A 8 -11.39 -68.35 -5.41
CA GLY A 8 -11.01 -67.59 -4.23
C GLY A 8 -10.28 -66.31 -4.64
N HIS A 9 -10.72 -65.20 -4.04
CA HIS A 9 -9.97 -63.96 -4.04
C HIS A 9 -8.75 -64.16 -3.13
N GLU A 10 -7.57 -64.37 -3.72
CA GLU A 10 -6.30 -64.24 -3.01
C GLU A 10 -6.13 -62.78 -2.57
N VAL A 11 -6.35 -62.52 -1.29
CA VAL A 11 -5.90 -61.30 -0.64
C VAL A 11 -4.39 -61.44 -0.46
N ARG A 12 -3.61 -60.70 -1.26
CA ARG A 12 -2.18 -60.52 -1.00
C ARG A 12 -2.03 -59.86 0.37
N SER A 13 -1.47 -60.60 1.34
CA SER A 13 -0.97 -60.01 2.57
C SER A 13 0.25 -59.15 2.23
N GLU A 14 0.10 -57.83 2.22
CA GLU A 14 1.23 -56.91 2.26
C GLU A 14 2.04 -57.21 3.53
N GLY A 15 3.24 -57.75 3.35
CA GLY A 15 4.07 -58.22 4.45
C GLY A 15 4.69 -57.05 5.19
N ILE A 16 4.54 -57.01 6.52
CA ILE A 16 5.16 -55.98 7.36
C ILE A 16 6.70 -56.03 7.22
N VAL A 17 7.33 -54.92 6.85
CA VAL A 17 8.77 -54.83 6.55
C VAL A 17 9.53 -54.12 7.70
N LYS A 18 10.77 -54.54 7.96
CA LYS A 18 11.67 -53.85 8.92
C LYS A 18 12.32 -52.63 8.26
N HIS A 19 12.35 -51.48 8.95
CA HIS A 19 12.98 -50.27 8.42
C HIS A 19 14.50 -50.45 8.26
N PRO A 20 15.11 -50.15 7.09
CA PRO A 20 16.50 -50.47 6.81
C PRO A 20 17.53 -49.71 7.67
N LYS A 21 17.20 -48.50 8.14
CA LYS A 21 18.12 -47.65 8.93
C LYS A 21 17.80 -47.61 10.43
N PHE A 22 16.56 -47.87 10.81
CA PHE A 22 16.03 -47.60 12.16
C PHE A 22 15.38 -48.86 12.73
N PHE A 23 16.11 -49.97 12.59
CA PHE A 23 15.81 -51.24 13.19
C PHE A 23 17.09 -51.76 13.83
N PHE A 24 17.37 -51.30 15.05
CA PHE A 24 18.60 -51.70 15.76
C PHE A 24 18.40 -53.07 16.42
N ASP A 25 19.46 -53.87 16.50
CA ASP A 25 19.45 -55.15 17.20
C ASP A 25 19.76 -54.93 18.68
N ASN A 26 18.80 -55.22 19.58
CA ASN A 26 18.85 -55.37 21.06
C ASN A 26 17.51 -54.93 21.71
N THR A 27 17.33 -55.14 23.03
CA THR A 27 16.10 -54.77 23.79
C THR A 27 15.78 -53.28 23.67
N LEU A 28 14.82 -52.96 22.82
CA LEU A 28 14.44 -51.63 22.36
C LEU A 28 12.92 -51.55 22.24
N VAL A 29 12.39 -50.38 21.86
CA VAL A 29 10.94 -50.20 21.67
C VAL A 29 10.59 -50.45 20.21
N VAL A 30 9.69 -51.40 19.96
CA VAL A 30 9.19 -51.71 18.62
C VAL A 30 7.95 -50.88 18.32
N ILE A 31 8.01 -50.07 17.27
CA ILE A 31 6.90 -49.25 16.78
C ILE A 31 6.53 -49.71 15.38
N GLN A 32 5.23 -49.86 15.12
CA GLN A 32 4.70 -50.15 13.80
C GLN A 32 3.87 -48.97 13.30
N ILE A 33 4.23 -48.48 12.12
CA ILE A 33 3.54 -47.39 11.39
C ILE A 33 3.33 -47.88 9.98
N GLU A 34 2.09 -47.82 9.48
CA GLU A 34 1.71 -48.43 8.19
C GLU A 34 2.15 -49.91 8.15
N ASP A 35 2.86 -50.32 7.10
CA ASP A 35 3.45 -51.64 6.92
C ASP A 35 4.93 -51.71 7.36
N VAL A 36 5.44 -50.69 8.06
CA VAL A 36 6.86 -50.59 8.45
C VAL A 36 7.05 -50.71 9.96
N ARG A 37 8.03 -51.53 10.38
CA ARG A 37 8.47 -51.66 11.78
C ARG A 37 9.79 -50.94 12.03
N PHE A 38 9.80 -50.16 13.09
CA PHE A 38 10.96 -49.46 13.63
C PHE A 38 11.34 -50.10 14.97
N ASN A 39 12.64 -50.23 15.25
CA ASN A 39 13.14 -50.67 16.54
C ASN A 39 14.18 -49.68 17.05
N VAL A 40 13.81 -48.88 18.07
CA VAL A 40 14.54 -47.66 18.46
C VAL A 40 14.76 -47.55 19.97
N HIS A 41 15.76 -46.75 20.37
CA HIS A 41 16.11 -46.54 21.78
C HIS A 41 15.02 -45.77 22.53
N ARG A 42 14.50 -46.39 23.61
CA ARG A 42 13.50 -45.79 24.51
C ARG A 42 13.89 -44.40 24.99
N TYR A 43 15.18 -44.20 25.30
CA TYR A 43 15.72 -42.90 25.73
C TYR A 43 15.44 -41.76 24.74
N GLN A 44 15.41 -42.03 23.43
CA GLN A 44 15.13 -41.01 22.43
C GLN A 44 13.66 -40.60 22.44
N LEU A 45 12.75 -41.55 22.66
CA LEU A 45 11.32 -41.31 22.76
C LEU A 45 10.96 -40.61 24.07
N LEU A 46 11.68 -40.89 25.17
CA LEU A 46 11.49 -40.22 26.47
C LEU A 46 11.74 -38.70 26.44
N LYS A 47 12.34 -38.17 25.37
CA LYS A 47 12.45 -36.71 25.14
C LYS A 47 11.10 -36.06 24.79
N SER A 48 10.07 -36.85 24.53
CA SER A 48 8.70 -36.41 24.35
C SER A 48 7.90 -36.64 25.63
N GLU A 49 7.15 -35.62 26.03
CA GLU A 49 6.21 -35.73 27.15
C GLU A 49 5.14 -36.79 26.87
N THR A 50 4.59 -36.81 25.66
CA THR A 50 3.57 -37.79 25.25
C THR A 50 4.07 -39.24 25.41
N PHE A 51 5.29 -39.53 24.94
CA PHE A 51 5.88 -40.86 25.08
C PHE A 51 6.26 -41.17 26.53
N ALA A 52 6.77 -40.19 27.29
CA ALA A 52 7.08 -40.36 28.71
C ALA A 52 5.83 -40.73 29.53
N ASP A 53 4.71 -40.04 29.31
CA ASP A 53 3.43 -40.33 29.96
C ASP A 53 2.91 -41.71 29.56
N MET A 54 2.93 -42.01 28.25
CA MET A 54 2.50 -43.32 27.74
C MET A 54 3.28 -44.46 28.38
N PHE A 55 4.61 -44.35 28.48
CA PHE A 55 5.43 -45.38 29.13
C PHE A 55 5.18 -45.46 30.64
N THR A 56 4.92 -44.33 31.29
CA THR A 56 4.61 -44.29 32.73
C THR A 56 3.28 -45.00 33.02
N VAL A 57 2.25 -44.78 32.19
CA VAL A 57 0.95 -45.47 32.30
C VAL A 57 1.11 -46.98 32.05
N ALA A 58 1.90 -47.37 31.06
CA ALA A 58 2.16 -48.78 30.76
C ALA A 58 2.86 -49.51 31.92
N GLU A 59 3.79 -48.84 32.61
CA GLU A 59 4.49 -49.40 33.77
C GLU A 59 3.62 -49.53 35.02
N GLN A 60 2.62 -48.66 35.17
CA GLN A 60 1.66 -48.69 36.29
C GLN A 60 0.56 -49.74 36.11
N SER A 61 0.29 -50.16 34.87
CA SER A 61 -0.83 -51.06 34.52
C SER A 61 -0.50 -52.56 34.67
N GLY A 62 0.53 -52.91 35.46
CA GLY A 62 1.20 -54.21 35.53
C GLY A 62 0.33 -55.47 35.67
N GLY A 63 -0.22 -55.95 34.55
CA GLY A 63 -0.80 -57.28 34.38
C GLY A 63 0.08 -58.21 33.55
N ASP A 64 -0.24 -59.51 33.53
CA ASP A 64 0.44 -60.59 32.78
C ASP A 64 0.43 -60.44 31.23
N VAL A 65 -0.04 -59.30 30.70
CA VAL A 65 -0.05 -59.02 29.27
C VAL A 65 1.29 -58.39 28.87
N PRO A 66 1.96 -58.88 27.81
CA PRO A 66 3.19 -58.26 27.32
C PRO A 66 2.99 -56.76 27.11
N ALA A 67 3.87 -55.93 27.67
CA ALA A 67 3.78 -54.48 27.48
C ALA A 67 3.82 -54.12 25.99
N GLU A 68 3.02 -53.16 25.57
CA GLU A 68 3.01 -52.67 24.19
C GLU A 68 4.40 -52.12 23.81
N GLY A 69 4.92 -52.52 22.66
CA GLY A 69 6.26 -52.15 22.18
C GLY A 69 7.40 -53.04 22.69
N SER A 70 7.11 -54.06 23.50
CA SER A 70 8.13 -54.96 24.07
C SER A 70 8.75 -55.94 23.06
N SER A 71 8.06 -56.24 21.96
CA SER A 71 8.53 -57.21 20.96
C SER A 71 7.94 -56.94 19.57
N THR A 72 8.45 -57.65 18.56
CA THR A 72 7.90 -57.59 17.20
C THR A 72 6.49 -58.14 17.09
N ASP A 73 6.06 -58.98 18.04
CA ASP A 73 4.74 -59.59 18.07
C ASP A 73 3.71 -58.70 18.78
N ASN A 74 4.18 -57.76 19.61
CA ASN A 74 3.37 -56.76 20.29
C ASN A 74 3.96 -55.34 20.15
N PRO A 75 3.99 -54.76 18.92
CA PRO A 75 4.53 -53.42 18.70
C PRO A 75 3.54 -52.33 19.13
N ILE A 76 4.03 -51.12 19.41
CA ILE A 76 3.18 -49.93 19.52
C ILE A 76 2.69 -49.59 18.12
N LYS A 77 1.39 -49.69 17.89
CA LYS A 77 0.79 -49.38 16.59
C LYS A 77 0.34 -47.92 16.56
N MET A 78 0.82 -47.16 15.59
CA MET A 78 0.44 -45.76 15.42
C MET A 78 -0.40 -45.60 14.17
N GLU A 79 -1.61 -45.08 14.33
CA GLU A 79 -2.52 -44.75 13.24
C GLU A 79 -2.46 -43.25 12.92
N GLY A 80 -2.64 -42.88 11.66
CA GLY A 80 -2.65 -41.47 11.22
C GLY A 80 -1.27 -40.82 11.03
N VAL A 81 -0.19 -41.62 11.05
CA VAL A 81 1.20 -41.17 10.85
C VAL A 81 1.81 -41.92 9.66
N SER A 82 2.61 -41.24 8.84
CA SER A 82 3.33 -41.90 7.74
C SER A 82 4.66 -42.48 8.23
N ALA A 83 5.08 -43.62 7.68
CA ALA A 83 6.38 -44.20 8.00
C ALA A 83 7.54 -43.28 7.60
N HIS A 84 7.37 -42.50 6.52
CA HIS A 84 8.34 -41.52 6.05
C HIS A 84 8.53 -40.36 7.03
N ASP A 85 7.45 -39.75 7.53
CA ASP A 85 7.52 -38.64 8.49
C ASP A 85 8.24 -39.12 9.78
N PHE A 86 8.00 -40.37 10.18
CA PHE A 86 8.67 -40.98 11.33
C PHE A 86 10.16 -41.24 11.08
N GLU A 87 10.55 -41.70 9.88
CA GLU A 87 11.96 -41.78 9.48
C GLU A 87 12.64 -40.40 9.57
N CYS A 88 11.97 -39.34 9.12
CA CYS A 88 12.49 -37.97 9.21
C CYS A 88 12.70 -37.53 10.66
N LEU A 89 11.72 -37.75 11.54
CA LEU A 89 11.85 -37.45 12.97
C LEU A 89 13.04 -38.18 13.60
N LEU A 90 13.16 -39.49 13.36
CA LEU A 90 14.26 -40.31 13.88
C LEU A 90 15.61 -39.84 13.34
N THR A 91 15.69 -39.46 12.07
CA THR A 91 16.91 -38.92 11.46
C THR A 91 17.40 -37.68 12.20
N VAL A 92 16.50 -36.77 12.59
CA VAL A 92 16.87 -35.58 13.38
C VAL A 92 17.21 -35.95 14.83
N LEU A 93 16.41 -36.79 15.49
CA LEU A 93 16.65 -37.21 16.88
C LEU A 93 17.99 -37.91 17.09
N TYR A 94 18.44 -38.64 16.07
CA TYR A 94 19.71 -39.35 16.09
C TYR A 94 20.86 -38.59 15.40
N ALA A 95 20.63 -37.38 14.88
CA ALA A 95 21.66 -36.64 14.13
C ALA A 95 22.97 -36.46 14.92
N SER A 96 22.90 -36.25 16.23
CA SER A 96 24.08 -36.14 17.11
C SER A 96 24.91 -37.44 17.22
N PHE A 97 24.30 -38.59 16.93
CA PHE A 97 24.96 -39.90 16.94
C PHE A 97 25.61 -40.24 15.58
N PHE A 98 25.18 -39.57 14.51
CA PHE A 98 25.64 -39.83 13.15
C PHE A 98 26.56 -38.69 12.63
N SER A 99 27.69 -38.47 13.32
CA SER A 99 28.85 -37.64 12.90
C SER A 99 28.68 -36.11 12.79
N THR A 100 29.74 -35.38 13.14
CA THR A 100 29.81 -33.90 13.27
C THR A 100 29.82 -33.08 11.96
N ARG A 101 29.68 -33.71 10.79
CA ARG A 101 29.63 -33.03 9.48
C ARG A 101 28.51 -33.58 8.61
N GLN A 102 27.26 -33.37 9.02
CA GLN A 102 26.12 -33.58 8.13
C GLN A 102 25.86 -32.31 7.30
N PRO A 103 25.49 -32.43 6.02
CA PRO A 103 25.01 -31.30 5.22
C PRO A 103 23.79 -30.66 5.90
N GLU A 104 23.53 -29.38 5.61
CA GLU A 104 22.34 -28.73 6.16
C GLU A 104 21.07 -29.51 5.76
N PRO A 105 20.19 -29.80 6.72
CA PRO A 105 19.02 -30.64 6.47
C PRO A 105 18.05 -29.95 5.53
N GLU A 106 17.56 -30.66 4.51
CA GLU A 106 16.61 -30.12 3.52
C GLU A 106 15.19 -29.95 4.08
N ALA A 107 14.37 -29.12 3.42
CA ALA A 107 12.96 -28.92 3.75
C ALA A 107 12.14 -30.23 3.83
N SER A 108 12.49 -31.19 2.96
CA SER A 108 11.91 -32.54 2.90
C SER A 108 12.12 -33.35 4.18
N LEU A 109 13.17 -33.04 4.95
CA LEU A 109 13.46 -33.66 6.24
C LEU A 109 12.86 -32.85 7.40
N ILE A 110 12.98 -31.52 7.35
CA ILE A 110 12.64 -30.64 8.47
C ILE A 110 11.14 -30.55 8.70
N ILE A 111 10.32 -30.41 7.65
CA ILE A 111 8.86 -30.23 7.80
C ILE A 111 8.22 -31.47 8.46
N PRO A 112 8.44 -32.71 7.96
CA PRO A 112 7.87 -33.90 8.58
C PRO A 112 8.39 -34.16 10.00
N ALA A 113 9.69 -33.95 10.24
CA ALA A 113 10.29 -34.10 11.57
C ALA A 113 9.67 -33.11 12.56
N PHE A 114 9.48 -31.85 12.17
CA PHE A 114 8.84 -30.85 13.02
C PHE A 114 7.37 -31.17 13.30
N ARG A 115 6.62 -31.65 12.29
CA ARG A 115 5.22 -32.04 12.44
C ARG A 115 5.04 -33.09 13.54
N LEU A 116 5.83 -34.17 13.50
CA LEU A 116 5.77 -35.20 14.53
C LEU A 116 6.34 -34.74 15.88
N ALA A 117 7.40 -33.93 15.85
CA ALA A 117 7.93 -33.30 17.07
C ALA A 117 6.86 -32.45 17.77
N ASN A 118 6.04 -31.72 17.01
CA ASN A 118 4.93 -30.95 17.52
C ASN A 118 3.77 -31.81 18.01
N MET A 119 3.38 -32.83 17.23
CA MET A 119 2.29 -33.74 17.57
C MET A 119 2.56 -34.51 18.87
N TRP A 120 3.80 -34.92 19.11
CA TRP A 120 4.20 -35.68 20.30
C TRP A 120 4.94 -34.84 21.34
N ASN A 121 4.85 -33.52 21.28
CA ASN A 121 5.40 -32.60 22.27
C ASN A 121 6.90 -32.79 22.60
N PHE A 122 7.75 -32.98 21.58
CA PHE A 122 9.20 -32.91 21.72
C PHE A 122 9.67 -31.44 21.78
N SER A 123 9.50 -30.79 22.92
CA SER A 123 9.74 -29.35 23.09
C SER A 123 11.17 -28.92 22.73
N ASP A 124 12.20 -29.58 23.28
CA ASP A 124 13.61 -29.27 22.99
C ASP A 124 13.94 -29.43 21.50
N LEU A 125 13.36 -30.43 20.85
CA LEU A 125 13.55 -30.69 19.44
C LEU A 125 12.90 -29.61 18.58
N ARG A 126 11.68 -29.17 18.93
CA ARG A 126 11.02 -28.04 18.25
C ARG A 126 11.86 -26.78 18.37
N GLU A 127 12.31 -26.42 19.56
CA GLU A 127 13.16 -25.24 19.77
C GLU A 127 14.44 -25.29 18.94
N HIS A 128 15.04 -26.47 18.78
CA HIS A 128 16.19 -26.68 17.91
C HIS A 128 15.87 -26.59 16.42
N LEU A 129 14.70 -27.10 16.01
CA LEU A 129 14.30 -27.17 14.60
C LEU A 129 13.77 -25.83 14.05
N VAL A 130 13.18 -24.96 14.88
CA VAL A 130 12.63 -23.66 14.41
C VAL A 130 13.70 -22.81 13.69
N PRO A 131 14.90 -22.56 14.25
CA PRO A 131 15.93 -21.78 13.57
C PRO A 131 16.44 -22.44 12.27
N LEU A 132 16.48 -23.77 12.23
CA LEU A 132 16.89 -24.52 11.03
C LEU A 132 15.83 -24.40 9.93
N ALA A 133 14.55 -24.54 10.28
CA ALA A 133 13.44 -24.31 9.38
C ALA A 133 13.45 -22.87 8.84
N GLU A 134 13.71 -21.88 9.68
CA GLU A 134 13.80 -20.49 9.23
C GLU A 134 14.93 -20.27 8.21
N ARG A 135 16.06 -20.96 8.37
CA ARG A 135 17.20 -20.82 7.45
C ARG A 135 16.98 -21.54 6.12
N VAL A 136 16.44 -22.75 6.16
CA VAL A 136 16.38 -23.66 4.99
C VAL A 136 15.13 -23.46 4.15
N LEU A 137 13.99 -23.11 4.76
CA LEU A 137 12.73 -23.00 4.03
C LEU A 137 12.72 -21.76 3.11
N GLY A 138 12.31 -21.97 1.86
CA GLY A 138 11.95 -20.89 0.95
C GLY A 138 10.71 -20.14 1.43
N ASP A 139 10.47 -18.92 0.94
CA ASP A 139 9.37 -18.07 1.43
C ASP A 139 7.98 -18.69 1.30
N THR A 140 7.72 -19.47 0.26
CA THR A 140 6.45 -20.17 0.06
C THR A 140 6.25 -21.28 1.10
N ALA A 141 7.30 -22.07 1.35
CA ALA A 141 7.31 -23.10 2.39
C ALA A 141 7.24 -22.49 3.80
N LYS A 142 7.86 -21.33 4.04
CA LYS A 142 7.72 -20.59 5.30
C LYS A 142 6.28 -20.18 5.57
N ILE A 143 5.55 -19.71 4.56
CA ILE A 143 4.13 -19.37 4.71
C ILE A 143 3.32 -20.61 5.07
N ALA A 144 3.50 -21.73 4.35
CA ALA A 144 2.80 -22.97 4.64
C ALA A 144 3.13 -23.53 6.03
N PHE A 145 4.41 -23.57 6.39
CA PHE A 145 4.90 -24.01 7.70
C PHE A 145 4.37 -23.14 8.83
N ALA A 146 4.39 -21.82 8.65
CA ALA A 146 3.88 -20.87 9.63
C ALA A 146 2.37 -21.04 9.89
N ARG A 147 1.58 -21.33 8.85
CA ARG A 147 0.14 -21.62 8.98
C ARG A 147 -0.10 -22.91 9.74
N GLU A 148 0.65 -23.95 9.42
CA GLU A 148 0.49 -25.26 10.03
C GLU A 148 0.79 -25.24 11.53
N PHE A 149 1.79 -24.44 11.94
CA PHE A 149 2.29 -24.42 13.32
C PHE A 149 2.03 -23.11 14.08
N ASN A 150 1.20 -22.21 13.52
CA ASN A 150 0.85 -20.89 14.10
C ASN A 150 2.08 -19.99 14.42
N ILE A 151 3.00 -19.86 13.47
CA ILE A 151 4.21 -19.02 13.56
C ILE A 151 4.00 -17.72 12.77
N ASP A 152 3.05 -16.90 13.21
CA ASP A 152 2.57 -15.70 12.48
C ASP A 152 3.69 -14.74 12.06
N GLN A 153 4.76 -14.66 12.87
CA GLN A 153 5.93 -13.82 12.64
C GLN A 153 6.67 -14.09 11.32
N TRP A 154 6.53 -15.27 10.71
CA TRP A 154 7.18 -15.62 9.44
C TRP A 154 6.37 -15.24 8.20
N ILE A 155 5.04 -15.10 8.34
CA ILE A 155 4.11 -14.93 7.22
C ILE A 155 4.37 -13.61 6.50
N ALA A 156 4.33 -12.50 7.26
CA ALA A 156 4.47 -11.16 6.70
C ALA A 156 5.83 -10.91 6.03
N PRO A 157 6.99 -11.27 6.63
CA PRO A 157 8.29 -11.14 5.96
C PRO A 157 8.39 -11.97 4.68
N ALA A 158 7.83 -13.19 4.67
CA ALA A 158 7.84 -14.06 3.49
C ALA A 158 7.02 -13.46 2.35
N TYR A 159 5.81 -12.96 2.61
CA TYR A 159 5.02 -12.24 1.61
C TYR A 159 5.74 -10.99 1.09
N ALA A 160 6.35 -10.20 1.98
CA ALA A 160 7.11 -9.02 1.58
C ALA A 160 8.24 -9.37 0.60
N ARG A 161 9.00 -10.44 0.86
CA ARG A 161 10.06 -10.92 -0.04
C ARG A 161 9.51 -11.46 -1.37
N LEU A 162 8.43 -12.24 -1.35
CA LEU A 162 7.78 -12.76 -2.56
C LEU A 162 7.22 -11.65 -3.47
N CYS A 163 6.71 -10.57 -2.88
CA CYS A 163 6.24 -9.39 -3.62
C CYS A 163 7.40 -8.60 -4.26
N GLN A 164 8.62 -8.75 -3.73
CA GLN A 164 9.83 -8.09 -4.21
C GLN A 164 10.63 -8.91 -5.21
N ARG A 165 10.46 -10.23 -5.17
CA ARG A 165 11.14 -11.18 -6.07
C ARG A 165 10.90 -10.84 -7.54
N LYS A 166 11.93 -11.05 -8.37
CA LYS A 166 11.84 -10.80 -9.83
C LYS A 166 11.08 -11.90 -10.55
N GLU A 167 11.30 -13.13 -10.13
CA GLU A 167 10.77 -14.35 -10.71
C GLU A 167 9.29 -14.52 -10.30
N PRO A 168 8.36 -14.79 -11.24
CA PRO A 168 6.95 -15.01 -10.95
C PRO A 168 6.77 -16.25 -10.03
N LEU A 169 5.57 -16.41 -9.48
CA LEU A 169 5.23 -17.65 -8.78
C LEU A 169 5.09 -18.79 -9.80
N ASP A 170 5.66 -19.95 -9.50
CA ASP A 170 5.38 -21.17 -10.26
C ASP A 170 4.08 -21.86 -9.78
N SER A 171 3.69 -22.96 -10.44
CA SER A 171 2.46 -23.68 -10.13
C SER A 171 2.48 -24.36 -8.75
N GLU A 172 3.64 -24.84 -8.30
CA GLU A 172 3.76 -25.53 -7.00
C GLU A 172 3.79 -24.52 -5.85
N GLU A 173 4.47 -23.40 -6.05
CA GLU A 173 4.41 -22.24 -5.17
C GLU A 173 3.00 -21.70 -5.03
N ALA A 174 2.27 -21.57 -6.14
CA ALA A 174 0.88 -21.11 -6.14
C ALA A 174 -0.05 -22.05 -5.36
N LYS A 175 0.13 -23.37 -5.49
CA LYS A 175 -0.60 -24.38 -4.70
C LYS A 175 -0.27 -24.27 -3.21
N THR A 176 1.00 -24.10 -2.88
CA THR A 176 1.49 -24.00 -1.49
C THR A 176 0.96 -22.76 -0.78
N ILE A 177 0.95 -21.62 -1.48
CA ILE A 177 0.45 -20.35 -0.94
C ILE A 177 -1.08 -20.28 -0.92
N GLY A 178 -1.74 -20.93 -1.87
CA GLY A 178 -3.18 -20.86 -2.07
C GLY A 178 -3.64 -19.59 -2.81
N LEU A 179 -4.90 -19.60 -3.25
CA LEU A 179 -5.45 -18.58 -4.16
C LEU A 179 -5.34 -17.16 -3.59
N GLU A 180 -5.72 -16.95 -2.34
CA GLU A 180 -5.72 -15.61 -1.74
C GLU A 180 -4.32 -14.99 -1.69
N GLY A 181 -3.31 -15.77 -1.32
CA GLY A 181 -1.92 -15.30 -1.30
C GLY A 181 -1.36 -15.08 -2.70
N VAL A 182 -1.76 -15.91 -3.69
CA VAL A 182 -1.42 -15.67 -5.11
C VAL A 182 -2.02 -14.36 -5.60
N LEU A 183 -3.28 -14.07 -5.28
CA LEU A 183 -3.94 -12.82 -5.67
C LEU A 183 -3.32 -11.61 -4.97
N PHE A 184 -2.96 -11.74 -3.69
CA PHE A 184 -2.24 -10.72 -2.94
C PHE A 184 -0.90 -10.39 -3.61
N ILE A 185 -0.06 -11.40 -3.87
CA ILE A 185 1.24 -11.23 -4.51
C ILE A 185 1.08 -10.68 -5.92
N SER A 186 0.14 -11.22 -6.71
CA SER A 186 -0.10 -10.80 -8.09
C SER A 186 -0.54 -9.34 -8.15
N ARG A 187 -1.46 -8.89 -7.29
CA ARG A 187 -1.90 -7.49 -7.27
C ARG A 187 -0.75 -6.52 -7.00
N ILE A 188 0.14 -6.88 -6.09
CA ILE A 188 1.30 -6.06 -5.73
C ILE A 188 2.35 -6.07 -6.85
N ARG A 189 2.52 -7.21 -7.54
CA ARG A 189 3.51 -7.40 -8.61
C ARG A 189 3.06 -6.94 -9.98
N GLU A 190 1.79 -7.06 -10.34
CA GLU A 190 1.21 -6.49 -11.57
C GLU A 190 1.40 -4.98 -11.60
N GLY A 191 1.55 -4.35 -10.43
CA GLY A 191 1.94 -2.95 -10.37
C GLY A 191 3.39 -2.62 -10.64
N ARG A 192 4.25 -3.62 -10.81
CA ARG A 192 5.67 -3.49 -11.13
C ARG A 192 6.05 -4.11 -12.47
N TYR A 193 5.29 -5.11 -12.92
CA TYR A 193 5.58 -5.90 -14.11
C TYR A 193 4.47 -5.74 -15.16
N THR A 194 4.35 -4.55 -15.75
CA THR A 194 3.79 -4.46 -17.10
C THR A 194 4.87 -3.93 -18.03
N LYS A 195 5.46 -4.85 -18.79
CA LYS A 195 5.80 -4.53 -20.16
C LYS A 195 4.62 -5.03 -20.98
N ASN A 196 3.78 -4.10 -21.44
CA ASN A 196 2.81 -4.26 -22.52
C ASN A 196 1.49 -5.02 -22.16
N PRO A 197 0.37 -4.33 -21.91
CA PRO A 197 -0.93 -4.99 -21.81
C PRO A 197 -1.47 -5.32 -23.21
N ARG A 198 -1.56 -6.62 -23.53
CA ARG A 198 -2.47 -7.10 -24.57
C ARG A 198 -3.90 -6.95 -24.08
N TYR A 199 -4.53 -5.81 -24.37
CA TYR A 199 -5.98 -5.70 -24.20
C TYR A 199 -6.70 -6.50 -25.30
N PRO A 200 -7.69 -7.33 -24.94
CA PRO A 200 -8.56 -7.95 -25.92
C PRO A 200 -9.35 -6.86 -26.64
N LYS A 201 -9.24 -6.82 -27.97
CA LYS A 201 -10.04 -5.92 -28.83
C LYS A 201 -11.52 -6.24 -28.66
N ARG A 202 -12.35 -5.20 -28.48
CA ARG A 202 -13.82 -5.31 -28.59
C ARG A 202 -14.22 -6.00 -29.91
N PRO A 203 -15.30 -6.79 -29.92
CA PRO A 203 -15.88 -7.26 -31.17
C PRO A 203 -16.48 -6.07 -31.92
N SER A 204 -15.88 -5.72 -33.06
CA SER A 204 -16.38 -4.73 -33.99
C SER A 204 -17.59 -5.27 -34.74
N ILE A 205 -18.69 -4.51 -34.67
CA ILE A 205 -19.90 -4.69 -35.47
C ILE A 205 -19.51 -4.68 -36.95
N GLN A 206 -19.88 -5.75 -37.67
CA GLN A 206 -19.54 -5.98 -39.06
C GLN A 206 -20.31 -5.00 -39.96
N HIS A 207 -19.57 -4.27 -40.81
CA HIS A 207 -20.06 -3.81 -42.12
C HIS A 207 -19.00 -4.20 -43.16
N SER A 208 -19.45 -4.89 -44.19
CA SER A 208 -18.65 -5.52 -45.25
C SER A 208 -18.11 -4.50 -46.26
N MET A 209 -16.81 -4.51 -46.53
CA MET A 209 -16.23 -4.01 -47.80
C MET A 209 -15.05 -4.88 -48.26
N SER A 210 -14.92 -5.02 -49.58
CA SER A 210 -14.12 -6.00 -50.33
C SER A 210 -12.64 -5.69 -50.47
N ALA A 211 -11.86 -6.73 -50.77
CA ALA A 211 -10.40 -6.81 -50.74
C ALA A 211 -9.69 -6.30 -52.03
N SER A 212 -9.66 -4.99 -52.28
CA SER A 212 -8.86 -4.43 -53.39
C SER A 212 -7.96 -3.22 -53.10
N ASP A 213 -7.88 -2.69 -51.86
CA ASP A 213 -7.12 -1.45 -51.58
C ASP A 213 -5.85 -1.63 -50.73
N LEU A 214 -4.95 -2.55 -51.10
CA LEU A 214 -3.63 -2.69 -50.47
C LEU A 214 -2.50 -2.13 -51.34
N VAL A 215 -2.51 -0.82 -51.59
CA VAL A 215 -1.29 -0.01 -51.78
C VAL A 215 -1.50 1.37 -51.14
N PRO A 216 -0.86 1.73 -50.03
CA PRO A 216 -1.02 3.06 -49.45
C PRO A 216 -0.31 4.10 -50.32
N SER A 217 -1.09 4.91 -51.05
CA SER A 217 -0.59 6.07 -51.78
C SER A 217 0.07 7.07 -50.82
N ARG A 218 1.30 7.47 -51.10
CA ARG A 218 2.04 8.49 -50.33
C ARG A 218 1.28 9.82 -50.40
N SER A 219 0.98 10.44 -49.25
CA SER A 219 0.34 11.77 -49.27
C SER A 219 1.32 12.80 -49.84
N SER A 220 0.94 13.43 -50.96
CA SER A 220 1.77 14.44 -51.63
C SER A 220 1.79 15.76 -50.85
N THR A 221 0.95 15.91 -49.81
CA THR A 221 0.72 17.13 -49.03
C THR A 221 1.25 17.07 -47.58
N GLY A 222 1.88 15.97 -47.16
CA GLY A 222 2.44 15.84 -45.81
C GLY A 222 3.68 16.71 -45.52
N CYS A 223 3.94 17.03 -44.25
CA CYS A 223 5.10 17.84 -43.84
C CYS A 223 6.44 17.16 -44.19
N LEU A 224 7.50 17.95 -44.33
CA LEU A 224 8.82 17.47 -44.75
C LEU A 224 9.39 16.42 -43.78
N THR A 225 9.19 16.59 -42.47
CA THR A 225 9.66 15.65 -41.45
C THR A 225 8.95 14.29 -41.56
N CYS A 226 7.61 14.28 -41.74
CA CYS A 226 6.85 13.04 -41.92
C CYS A 226 7.18 12.35 -43.24
N LYS A 227 7.39 13.12 -44.33
CA LYS A 227 7.82 12.59 -45.63
C LYS A 227 9.19 11.92 -45.55
N LYS A 228 10.21 12.58 -44.97
CA LYS A 228 11.56 12.00 -44.77
C LYS A 228 11.50 10.70 -43.96
N ARG A 229 10.64 10.67 -42.95
CA ARG A 229 10.45 9.51 -42.06
C ARG A 229 9.53 8.43 -42.62
N ARG A 230 9.00 8.61 -43.85
CA ARG A 230 8.03 7.71 -44.51
C ARG A 230 6.83 7.37 -43.61
N LYS A 231 6.32 8.35 -42.86
CA LYS A 231 5.11 8.23 -42.02
C LYS A 231 4.00 9.12 -42.56
N LYS A 232 2.76 8.63 -42.53
CA LYS A 232 1.57 9.42 -42.94
C LYS A 232 1.45 10.65 -42.05
N CYS A 233 1.38 11.83 -42.65
CA CYS A 233 1.19 13.11 -41.96
C CYS A 233 -0.30 13.39 -41.78
N ASP A 234 -0.66 14.05 -40.68
CA ASP A 234 -2.01 14.52 -40.36
C ASP A 234 -2.31 15.92 -40.91
N GLU A 235 -1.33 16.57 -41.55
CA GLU A 235 -1.47 17.81 -42.35
C GLU A 235 -1.92 19.06 -41.56
N LYS A 236 -1.99 18.99 -40.23
CA LYS A 236 -2.17 20.17 -39.36
C LYS A 236 -1.01 21.16 -39.50
N ARG A 237 -1.36 22.45 -39.57
CA ARG A 237 -0.43 23.60 -39.65
C ARG A 237 -0.52 24.43 -38.36
N PRO A 238 0.59 25.01 -37.85
CA PRO A 238 1.93 25.05 -38.45
C PRO A 238 2.77 23.79 -38.23
N ILE A 239 2.43 22.96 -37.24
CA ILE A 239 3.13 21.73 -36.86
C ILE A 239 2.12 20.57 -36.88
N CYS A 240 2.48 19.44 -37.50
CA CYS A 240 1.63 18.24 -37.48
C CYS A 240 1.70 17.52 -36.12
N ASP A 241 0.58 16.96 -35.66
CA ASP A 241 0.50 16.28 -34.36
C ASP A 241 1.49 15.12 -34.27
N ARG A 242 1.79 14.48 -35.41
CA ARG A 242 2.75 13.36 -35.44
C ARG A 242 4.20 13.77 -35.19
N CYS A 243 4.58 15.00 -35.54
CA CYS A 243 5.88 15.54 -35.16
C CYS A 243 5.86 16.05 -33.72
N LEU A 244 4.76 16.69 -33.30
CA LEU A 244 4.58 17.19 -31.94
C LEU A 244 4.63 16.07 -30.89
N LEU A 245 3.80 15.04 -31.06
CA LEU A 245 3.73 13.87 -30.16
C LEU A 245 5.02 13.04 -30.21
N GLY A 246 5.66 12.98 -31.38
CA GLY A 246 6.91 12.26 -31.54
C GLY A 246 8.14 13.01 -31.03
N ARG A 247 7.99 14.27 -30.56
CA ARG A 247 9.09 15.17 -30.21
C ARG A 247 10.12 15.35 -31.34
N PHE A 248 9.64 15.41 -32.60
CA PHE A 248 10.47 15.73 -33.76
C PHE A 248 10.23 17.18 -34.18
N GLU A 249 11.30 17.88 -34.54
CA GLU A 249 11.18 19.20 -35.15
C GLU A 249 10.44 19.09 -36.49
N CYS A 250 9.28 19.73 -36.59
CA CYS A 250 8.48 19.71 -37.81
C CYS A 250 9.02 20.75 -38.78
N GLN A 251 9.67 20.30 -39.85
CA GLN A 251 10.21 21.14 -40.92
C GLN A 251 9.12 21.77 -41.82
N GLY A 252 7.86 21.71 -41.39
CA GLY A 252 6.74 22.39 -42.03
C GLY A 252 6.39 21.89 -43.43
N TYR A 253 5.62 22.73 -44.14
CA TYR A 253 5.00 22.45 -45.44
C TYR A 253 5.53 23.35 -46.56
N ALA A 254 6.70 23.99 -46.37
CA ALA A 254 7.23 25.02 -47.27
C ALA A 254 7.33 24.60 -48.75
N HIS A 255 7.52 23.31 -49.03
CA HIS A 255 7.51 22.76 -50.39
C HIS A 255 6.15 22.85 -51.12
N LEU A 256 5.05 23.05 -50.39
CA LEU A 256 3.72 23.32 -50.96
C LEU A 256 3.52 24.81 -51.26
N GLU A 257 4.24 25.69 -50.55
CA GLU A 257 4.14 27.15 -50.71
C GLU A 257 5.01 27.66 -51.86
N ALA A 258 6.04 26.90 -52.26
CA ALA A 258 6.82 27.16 -53.47
C ALA A 258 6.08 26.83 -54.79
N ALA A 259 4.98 26.07 -54.73
CA ALA A 259 4.17 25.70 -55.90
C ALA A 259 3.08 26.74 -56.24
N SER A 260 2.83 27.70 -55.36
CA SER A 260 1.87 28.79 -55.54
C SER A 260 2.62 30.12 -55.53
N GLY A 261 3.22 30.48 -56.66
CA GLY A 261 3.89 31.76 -56.84
C GLY A 261 2.91 32.92 -56.88
N SER A 262 3.03 33.85 -55.92
CA SER A 262 2.83 35.28 -56.16
C SER A 262 3.73 36.09 -55.23
N ALA A 263 4.57 36.93 -55.83
CA ALA A 263 5.66 37.72 -55.26
C ALA A 263 5.19 38.89 -54.33
N PRO A 264 6.12 39.60 -53.64
CA PRO A 264 5.91 40.25 -52.33
C PRO A 264 5.75 41.78 -52.36
N ARG A 265 5.30 42.37 -51.23
CA ARG A 265 5.60 43.76 -50.81
C ARG A 265 6.07 43.75 -49.35
N ARG A 266 7.35 44.08 -49.09
CA ARG A 266 7.84 45.35 -48.50
C ARG A 266 7.15 45.74 -47.18
N GLY A 267 7.83 45.93 -46.05
CA GLY A 267 9.26 45.95 -45.77
C GLY A 267 9.55 46.35 -44.30
N ASN A 268 10.86 46.50 -44.04
CA ASN A 268 11.57 47.06 -42.87
C ASN A 268 11.32 46.46 -41.47
N ARG A 269 12.34 45.85 -40.85
CA ARG A 269 13.60 46.40 -40.26
C ARG A 269 13.35 47.03 -38.89
N GLU A 270 13.87 46.37 -37.85
CA GLU A 270 15.03 46.80 -37.03
C GLU A 270 14.53 47.61 -35.82
N ALA A 271 15.12 47.63 -34.63
CA ALA A 271 16.13 46.85 -33.92
C ALA A 271 16.29 47.58 -32.57
N THR A 272 16.75 46.88 -31.51
CA THR A 272 17.51 47.46 -30.36
C THR A 272 16.78 48.52 -29.50
N GLN A 273 17.08 48.88 -28.25
CA GLN A 273 18.22 48.84 -27.32
C GLN A 273 17.59 49.20 -25.93
N SER A 274 17.85 48.49 -24.83
CA SER A 274 18.90 48.71 -23.82
C SER A 274 18.71 49.88 -22.82
N VAL A 275 18.78 49.53 -21.53
CA VAL A 275 19.51 50.18 -20.41
C VAL A 275 18.94 51.45 -19.74
N GLY A 276 19.00 51.43 -18.39
CA GLY A 276 19.08 52.61 -17.51
C GLY A 276 18.24 52.46 -16.23
N THR A 277 18.75 51.89 -15.13
CA THR A 277 19.60 52.47 -14.05
C THR A 277 18.85 52.67 -12.72
N ALA A 278 19.56 52.26 -11.67
CA ALA A 278 19.31 52.24 -10.24
C ALA A 278 18.75 53.51 -9.58
N SER A 279 18.09 53.32 -8.41
CA SER A 279 18.21 54.19 -7.24
C SER A 279 17.91 53.41 -5.95
N SER A 280 18.59 53.83 -4.89
CA SER A 280 18.99 53.06 -3.71
C SER A 280 18.08 53.20 -2.49
N LEU A 281 18.15 52.16 -1.63
CA LEU A 281 18.23 52.16 -0.15
C LEU A 281 17.23 53.01 0.67
N THR A 282 16.46 52.32 1.51
CA THR A 282 16.43 52.59 2.96
C THR A 282 16.33 51.28 3.74
N GLN A 283 17.25 51.10 4.69
CA GLN A 283 17.38 49.98 5.61
C GLN A 283 16.42 50.17 6.80
N GLY A 284 15.74 49.10 7.21
CA GLY A 284 15.03 48.99 8.49
C GLY A 284 15.45 47.70 9.18
N SER A 285 16.27 47.85 10.22
CA SER A 285 16.79 46.78 11.08
C SER A 285 15.67 46.08 11.86
N LEU A 286 15.70 44.73 11.90
CA LEU A 286 15.00 43.93 12.90
C LEU A 286 16.00 42.92 13.50
N SER A 287 16.20 43.06 14.81
CA SER A 287 17.11 42.28 15.65
C SER A 287 16.73 40.79 15.78
N PRO A 288 17.68 39.89 16.08
CA PRO A 288 17.41 38.47 16.29
C PRO A 288 17.14 38.17 17.78
N ALA A 289 16.06 37.45 18.08
CA ALA A 289 15.83 36.83 19.38
C ALA A 289 15.43 35.37 19.18
N LEU A 290 16.43 34.51 18.95
CA LEU A 290 16.29 33.05 18.94
C LEU A 290 17.40 32.39 19.78
N GLY A 291 17.68 32.98 20.96
CA GLY A 291 18.82 32.59 21.81
C GLY A 291 18.50 32.25 23.27
N SER A 292 17.23 32.13 23.68
CA SER A 292 16.89 31.99 25.12
C SER A 292 15.80 30.96 25.44
N LEU A 293 15.89 29.76 24.86
CA LEU A 293 15.05 28.62 25.29
C LEU A 293 15.85 27.43 25.84
N LEU A 294 17.11 27.64 26.23
CA LEU A 294 17.92 26.63 26.90
C LEU A 294 18.53 27.23 28.15
N SER A 295 17.76 27.27 29.25
CA SER A 295 18.22 27.25 30.65
C SER A 295 17.03 27.50 31.57
N CYS A 296 16.67 26.53 32.41
CA CYS A 296 16.30 26.71 33.82
C CYS A 296 15.84 25.37 34.43
N SER A 297 16.53 24.94 35.49
CA SER A 297 16.17 23.84 36.38
C SER A 297 15.28 24.32 37.53
N ASP A 298 14.42 23.41 38.01
CA ASP A 298 13.71 23.25 39.30
C ASP A 298 13.62 24.45 40.27
N ASN A 299 12.48 24.80 40.87
CA ASN A 299 11.73 23.98 41.83
C ASN A 299 10.48 24.73 42.39
N GLN A 300 9.53 23.95 42.95
CA GLN A 300 8.45 24.29 43.90
C GLN A 300 7.02 24.71 43.44
N SER A 301 6.17 23.67 43.34
CA SER A 301 4.85 23.46 43.99
C SER A 301 3.72 24.50 43.91
N SER A 302 2.59 24.14 43.28
CA SER A 302 1.33 23.80 44.00
C SER A 302 0.12 23.48 43.08
N SER A 303 -0.62 22.45 43.51
CA SER A 303 -2.01 22.03 43.21
C SER A 303 -2.41 21.57 41.79
N SER A 304 -2.56 20.25 41.72
CA SER A 304 -3.00 19.36 40.65
C SER A 304 -4.51 19.41 40.36
N ILE A 305 -4.86 19.62 39.09
CA ILE A 305 -6.04 19.01 38.44
C ILE A 305 -5.47 18.13 37.32
N ALA A 306 -5.65 16.83 37.46
CA ALA A 306 -5.14 15.83 36.52
C ALA A 306 -5.79 16.01 35.14
N ALA A 307 -4.96 16.30 34.12
CA ALA A 307 -5.32 16.17 32.72
C ALA A 307 -4.92 14.76 32.23
N PRO A 308 -5.72 14.09 31.39
CA PRO A 308 -5.39 12.77 30.90
C PRO A 308 -4.16 12.82 29.98
N ASP A 309 -3.15 12.04 30.35
CA ASP A 309 -1.87 11.88 29.67
C ASP A 309 -1.99 11.21 28.29
N GLY A 310 -1.15 11.64 27.34
CA GLY A 310 -0.74 10.85 26.17
C GLY A 310 -1.25 11.30 24.78
N SER A 311 -0.90 12.50 24.29
CA SER A 311 -1.30 12.93 22.93
C SER A 311 -0.28 13.77 22.14
N PHE A 312 1.04 13.57 22.32
CA PHE A 312 2.04 14.51 21.81
C PHE A 312 2.84 14.09 20.55
N SER A 313 2.83 12.83 20.11
CA SER A 313 3.84 12.35 19.13
C SER A 313 3.44 12.37 17.63
N SER A 314 2.17 12.57 17.28
CA SER A 314 1.58 11.90 16.09
C SER A 314 1.76 12.52 14.69
N LEU A 315 2.32 13.73 14.53
CA LEU A 315 2.56 14.28 13.17
C LEU A 315 4.00 14.14 12.68
N PHE A 316 4.93 14.08 13.63
CA PHE A 316 6.32 14.40 13.41
C PHE A 316 7.24 13.68 14.43
N SER A 317 6.79 12.63 15.10
CA SER A 317 7.70 11.82 15.93
C SER A 317 7.29 10.36 15.96
N GLY A 318 8.30 9.49 15.81
CA GLY A 318 8.26 8.13 16.31
C GLY A 318 8.53 8.14 17.82
N LEU A 319 7.71 7.34 18.53
CA LEU A 319 7.83 6.91 19.93
C LEU A 319 7.81 8.00 21.01
N ASP A 320 6.85 7.87 21.93
CA ASP A 320 7.10 7.97 23.38
C ASP A 320 6.21 6.94 24.09
N ASN A 321 6.83 6.09 24.90
CA ASN A 321 6.52 6.00 26.32
C ASN A 321 7.76 5.47 27.06
N SER A 322 8.02 6.11 28.18
CA SER A 322 9.10 5.96 29.15
C SER A 322 9.14 4.59 29.83
N GLU A 323 10.31 3.93 29.81
CA GLU A 323 11.11 3.53 30.98
C GLU A 323 12.36 2.77 30.48
N GLU A 324 13.50 3.00 31.13
CA GLU A 324 14.83 2.41 30.90
C GLU A 324 15.62 2.80 29.64
N LEU A 325 16.51 3.80 29.76
CA LEU A 325 17.86 3.73 29.18
C LEU A 325 18.77 4.81 29.80
N ASN A 326 19.20 4.56 31.05
CA ASN A 326 20.37 5.21 31.62
C ASN A 326 21.65 4.55 31.07
N HIS A 327 21.90 4.61 29.77
CA HIS A 327 23.23 4.33 29.20
C HIS A 327 23.44 5.11 27.89
N PRO A 328 24.56 5.84 27.74
CA PRO A 328 24.89 6.49 26.48
C PRO A 328 25.27 5.43 25.44
N LEU A 329 24.42 5.21 24.43
CA LEU A 329 24.75 4.34 23.31
C LEU A 329 25.64 5.07 22.29
N PRO A 330 26.63 4.38 21.69
CA PRO A 330 27.62 5.00 20.82
C PRO A 330 27.04 5.37 19.45
N ILE A 331 27.21 6.64 19.07
CA ILE A 331 27.02 7.11 17.70
C ILE A 331 28.11 6.45 16.85
N THR A 332 27.76 5.42 16.08
CA THR A 332 28.64 4.92 15.03
C THR A 332 28.45 5.78 13.79
N PRO A 333 29.51 6.40 13.24
CA PRO A 333 29.41 7.09 11.96
C PRO A 333 29.26 6.04 10.87
N PHE A 334 28.07 5.92 10.29
CA PHE A 334 27.91 5.11 9.09
C PHE A 334 28.68 5.77 7.95
N GLU A 335 29.66 5.06 7.39
CA GLU A 335 30.54 5.58 6.35
C GLU A 335 29.77 6.00 5.10
N LEU A 336 30.12 7.20 4.64
CA LEU A 336 29.50 7.93 3.56
C LEU A 336 29.86 7.30 2.20
N GLY A 337 29.09 6.29 1.78
CA GLY A 337 29.15 5.77 0.41
C GLY A 337 28.65 6.81 -0.61
N SER A 338 29.58 7.63 -1.12
CA SER A 338 29.54 8.41 -2.36
C SER A 338 28.20 9.09 -2.72
N ILE A 339 27.94 10.23 -2.08
CA ILE A 339 26.99 11.24 -2.55
C ILE A 339 27.60 11.98 -3.75
N PRO A 340 26.94 12.06 -4.93
CA PRO A 340 27.37 12.99 -5.97
C PRO A 340 27.13 14.42 -5.50
N ARG A 341 28.18 15.25 -5.48
CA ARG A 341 28.02 16.70 -5.54
C ARG A 341 27.33 17.02 -6.86
N ASN A 342 26.12 17.57 -6.84
CA ASN A 342 25.53 18.18 -8.04
C ASN A 342 25.68 19.70 -7.94
N PRO A 343 26.11 20.38 -9.00
CA PRO A 343 26.29 21.83 -9.02
C PRO A 343 24.90 22.50 -9.06
N GLU A 344 24.76 23.67 -8.46
CA GLU A 344 23.55 24.53 -8.40
C GLU A 344 22.56 24.36 -7.23
N LEU A 345 22.87 23.54 -6.23
CA LEU A 345 22.38 23.79 -4.87
C LEU A 345 23.56 24.38 -4.09
N ASP A 346 23.39 25.61 -3.60
CA ASP A 346 24.40 26.35 -2.83
C ASP A 346 25.11 25.47 -1.79
N PRO A 347 26.38 25.75 -1.45
CA PRO A 347 27.12 25.02 -0.42
C PRO A 347 26.30 24.90 0.86
N PHE A 348 26.01 23.66 1.26
CA PHE A 348 25.06 23.30 2.31
C PHE A 348 25.42 23.88 3.68
N ASP A 349 24.71 24.91 4.12
CA ASP A 349 24.54 25.21 5.55
C ASP A 349 23.31 24.44 6.08
N LEU A 350 23.58 23.45 6.93
CA LEU A 350 22.55 22.57 7.51
C LEU A 350 21.52 23.37 8.34
N ASP A 351 21.93 24.49 8.93
CA ASP A 351 21.04 25.31 9.75
C ASP A 351 20.07 26.11 8.88
N ASN A 352 20.52 26.64 7.74
CA ASN A 352 19.64 27.28 6.75
C ASN A 352 18.61 26.28 6.18
N MET A 353 19.01 25.03 5.96
CA MET A 353 18.09 23.97 5.52
C MET A 353 17.02 23.66 6.56
N LYS A 354 17.38 23.48 7.84
CA LYS A 354 16.42 23.21 8.92
C LYS A 354 15.43 24.36 9.07
N GLN A 355 15.92 25.61 9.03
CA GLN A 355 15.05 26.79 9.10
C GLN A 355 14.05 26.84 7.95
N LEU A 356 14.52 26.61 6.70
CA LEU A 356 13.64 26.58 5.54
C LEU A 356 12.57 25.48 5.68
N ILE A 357 12.95 24.29 6.15
CA ILE A 357 12.00 23.20 6.39
C ILE A 357 10.94 23.61 7.40
N VAL A 358 11.34 24.10 8.58
CA VAL A 358 10.40 24.48 9.64
C VAL A 358 9.43 25.55 9.15
N ILE A 359 9.92 26.59 8.46
CA ILE A 359 9.08 27.67 7.94
C ILE A 359 8.10 27.15 6.90
N GLN A 360 8.58 26.49 5.84
CA GLN A 360 7.73 26.14 4.69
C GLN A 360 6.81 24.95 4.99
N CYS A 361 7.28 23.94 5.73
CA CYS A 361 6.42 22.84 6.14
C CYS A 361 5.34 23.30 7.11
N THR A 362 5.62 24.26 7.99
CA THR A 362 4.57 24.84 8.86
C THR A 362 3.55 25.64 8.06
N ARG A 363 3.99 26.47 7.11
CA ARG A 363 3.09 27.19 6.19
C ARG A 363 2.18 26.22 5.43
N LEU A 364 2.77 25.14 4.90
CA LEU A 364 2.01 24.09 4.21
C LEU A 364 1.02 23.41 5.15
N ALA A 365 1.47 22.97 6.33
CA ALA A 365 0.63 22.28 7.31
C ALA A 365 -0.58 23.14 7.71
N ARG A 366 -0.38 24.44 7.99
CA ARG A 366 -1.48 25.37 8.31
C ARG A 366 -2.47 25.55 7.16
N ARG A 367 -2.03 25.43 5.91
CA ARG A 367 -2.89 25.59 4.73
C ARG A 367 -3.75 24.35 4.45
N ILE A 368 -3.18 23.16 4.62
CA ILE A 368 -3.84 21.90 4.25
C ILE A 368 -4.61 21.24 5.40
N SER A 369 -4.42 21.70 6.64
CA SER A 369 -5.09 21.14 7.80
C SER A 369 -6.56 21.53 7.85
N PHE A 370 -7.40 20.53 8.12
CA PHE A 370 -8.79 20.80 8.43
C PHE A 370 -8.87 21.54 9.76
N ARG A 371 -8.44 20.93 10.88
CA ARG A 371 -8.44 21.54 12.22
C ARG A 371 -7.07 22.11 12.58
N PRO A 372 -6.99 23.17 13.42
CA PRO A 372 -5.73 23.62 13.98
C PRO A 372 -5.06 22.47 14.74
N TYR A 373 -3.73 22.46 14.72
CA TYR A 373 -2.98 21.51 15.53
C TYR A 373 -3.09 21.91 17.01
N PRO A 374 -3.25 20.94 17.93
CA PRO A 374 -3.34 21.22 19.36
C PRO A 374 -2.01 21.72 19.96
N TYR A 375 -0.95 21.78 19.17
CA TYR A 375 0.39 22.22 19.57
C TYR A 375 1.11 22.95 18.42
N PRO A 376 2.22 23.68 18.73
CA PRO A 376 3.03 24.34 17.72
C PRO A 376 3.66 23.33 16.76
N VAL A 377 3.30 23.41 15.48
CA VAL A 377 3.78 22.54 14.40
C VAL A 377 5.31 22.60 14.29
N GLU A 378 5.87 23.79 14.52
CA GLU A 378 7.30 24.07 14.48
C GLU A 378 8.08 23.19 15.48
N LEU A 379 7.52 23.00 16.69
CA LEU A 379 8.14 22.19 17.73
C LEU A 379 8.12 20.71 17.36
N GLY A 380 7.00 20.22 16.81
CA GLY A 380 6.90 18.85 16.31
C GLY A 380 7.90 18.59 15.18
N LEU A 381 7.96 19.47 14.19
CA LEU A 381 8.92 19.41 13.08
C LEU A 381 10.37 19.44 13.56
N ALA A 382 10.70 20.29 14.54
CA ALA A 382 12.05 20.36 15.10
C ALA A 382 12.44 19.03 15.78
N LYS A 383 11.54 18.44 16.58
CA LYS A 383 11.75 17.10 17.17
C LYS A 383 11.94 16.03 16.10
N TYR A 384 11.16 16.08 15.02
CA TYR A 384 11.32 15.16 13.89
C TYR A 384 12.67 15.29 13.21
N LEU A 385 13.12 16.51 12.96
CA LEU A 385 14.40 16.77 12.32
C LEU A 385 15.58 16.40 13.22
N LEU A 386 15.39 16.30 14.54
CA LEU A 386 16.44 15.80 15.45
C LEU A 386 16.55 14.28 15.39
N ARG A 387 15.43 13.55 15.29
CA ARG A 387 15.39 12.08 15.32
C ARG A 387 15.46 11.42 13.93
N GLY A 388 15.01 12.12 12.89
CA GLY A 388 14.84 11.58 11.55
C GLY A 388 16.17 11.28 10.85
N SER A 389 16.13 10.31 9.93
CA SER A 389 17.27 9.96 9.08
C SER A 389 17.60 11.06 8.05
N ASN A 390 18.80 10.99 7.49
CA ASN A 390 19.24 11.86 6.39
C ASN A 390 18.27 11.84 5.19
N LEU A 391 17.57 10.72 4.99
CA LEU A 391 16.55 10.59 3.96
C LEU A 391 15.34 11.48 4.24
N ILE A 392 14.87 11.51 5.48
CA ILE A 392 13.79 12.42 5.92
C ILE A 392 14.18 13.87 5.72
N HIS A 393 15.38 14.26 6.16
CA HIS A 393 15.88 15.62 5.99
C HIS A 393 15.83 16.06 4.52
N LYS A 394 16.36 15.23 3.62
CA LYS A 394 16.36 15.51 2.18
C LYS A 394 14.95 15.57 1.59
N THR A 395 14.06 14.67 2.00
CA THR A 395 12.67 14.65 1.54
C THR A 395 11.92 15.90 1.97
N LEU A 396 12.07 16.30 3.24
CA LEU A 396 11.43 17.49 3.79
C LEU A 396 12.00 18.76 3.16
N TYR A 397 13.31 18.82 2.89
CA TYR A 397 13.91 19.95 2.18
C TYR A 397 13.37 20.10 0.75
N LEU A 398 13.29 18.99 0.00
CA LEU A 398 12.65 19.00 -1.32
C LEU A 398 11.21 19.50 -1.23
N GLY A 399 10.45 19.00 -0.26
CA GLY A 399 9.09 19.45 0.03
C GLY A 399 8.99 20.92 0.36
N ALA A 400 9.91 21.45 1.18
CA ALA A 400 9.97 22.86 1.55
C ALA A 400 10.24 23.76 0.34
N ARG A 401 11.16 23.35 -0.54
CA ARG A 401 11.50 24.06 -1.79
C ARG A 401 10.34 24.05 -2.79
N ILE A 402 9.65 22.92 -2.93
CA ILE A 402 8.44 22.80 -3.74
C ILE A 402 7.34 23.72 -3.18
N SER A 403 7.10 23.65 -1.87
CA SER A 403 6.08 24.46 -1.20
C SER A 403 6.35 25.94 -1.36
N GLN A 404 7.60 26.37 -1.14
CA GLN A 404 8.03 27.74 -1.38
C GLN A 404 7.79 28.15 -2.83
N ALA A 405 8.23 27.35 -3.79
CA ALA A 405 8.05 27.68 -5.21
C ALA A 405 6.58 27.79 -5.62
N LEU A 406 5.71 26.95 -5.05
CA LEU A 406 4.26 27.01 -5.28
C LEU A 406 3.61 28.21 -4.58
N PHE A 407 4.05 28.58 -3.38
CA PHE A 407 3.54 29.77 -2.67
C PHE A 407 3.94 31.07 -3.36
N ASP A 408 5.17 31.12 -3.88
CA ASP A 408 5.74 32.29 -4.53
C ASP A 408 5.41 32.33 -6.04
N ASP A 409 4.67 31.35 -6.54
CA ASP A 409 4.31 31.10 -7.96
C ASP A 409 5.52 31.20 -8.92
N THR A 410 6.66 30.66 -8.47
CA THR A 410 7.90 30.58 -9.25
C THR A 410 8.00 29.26 -10.02
N ASN A 411 9.15 28.96 -10.64
CA ASN A 411 9.33 27.77 -11.47
C ASN A 411 9.32 26.45 -10.68
N TRP A 412 8.13 25.98 -10.29
CA TRP A 412 7.91 24.70 -9.61
C TRP A 412 8.06 23.49 -10.56
N GLN A 413 7.97 23.69 -11.87
CA GLN A 413 8.06 22.62 -12.88
C GLN A 413 9.44 21.95 -12.89
N GLY A 414 10.49 22.70 -12.55
CA GLY A 414 11.86 22.17 -12.43
C GLY A 414 12.01 21.04 -11.40
N TYR A 415 11.12 20.99 -10.38
CA TYR A 415 11.19 19.95 -9.35
C TYR A 415 10.61 18.60 -9.78
N ILE A 416 9.90 18.51 -10.92
CA ILE A 416 9.34 17.23 -11.41
C ILE A 416 10.47 16.21 -11.67
N GLY A 417 11.56 16.63 -12.32
CA GLY A 417 12.72 15.74 -12.56
C GLY A 417 13.47 15.37 -11.28
N TRP A 418 13.41 16.23 -10.26
CA TRP A 418 14.04 15.97 -8.96
C TRP A 418 13.27 14.93 -8.17
N ILE A 419 11.93 14.98 -8.22
CA ILE A 419 11.07 13.97 -7.61
C ILE A 419 11.41 12.59 -8.19
N ASP A 420 11.52 12.46 -9.50
CA ASP A 420 11.84 11.19 -10.16
C ASP A 420 13.23 10.66 -9.77
N THR A 421 14.25 11.54 -9.82
CA THR A 421 15.62 11.20 -9.41
C THR A 421 15.68 10.75 -7.95
N PHE A 422 14.96 11.43 -7.07
CA PHE A 422 14.95 11.13 -5.64
C PHE A 422 14.17 9.85 -5.32
N HIS A 423 13.07 9.61 -6.04
CA HIS A 423 12.28 8.38 -5.95
C HIS A 423 13.10 7.14 -6.28
N HIS A 424 13.88 7.17 -7.37
CA HIS A 424 14.79 6.06 -7.72
C HIS A 424 15.77 5.75 -6.59
N ARG A 425 16.33 6.77 -5.92
CA ARG A 425 17.26 6.57 -4.79
C ARG A 425 16.60 5.95 -3.55
N ILE A 426 15.35 6.31 -3.24
CA ILE A 426 14.58 5.68 -2.14
C ILE A 426 14.38 4.18 -2.39
N LEU A 427 14.16 3.81 -3.65
CA LEU A 427 13.93 2.43 -4.06
C LEU A 427 15.23 1.64 -4.18
N GLU A 428 16.31 2.23 -4.71
CA GLU A 428 17.63 1.62 -4.89
C GLU A 428 18.40 1.41 -3.58
N ALA A 429 18.05 2.11 -2.50
CA ALA A 429 18.59 1.87 -1.16
C ALA A 429 18.16 0.51 -0.56
N GLN A 430 17.88 -0.50 -1.40
CA GLN A 430 17.61 -1.87 -0.99
C GLN A 430 18.72 -2.38 -0.08
N SER A 431 18.29 -2.94 1.05
CA SER A 431 19.09 -3.46 2.16
C SER A 431 20.15 -4.46 1.68
N SER A 432 21.33 -3.95 1.33
CA SER A 432 22.56 -4.70 1.49
C SER A 432 22.99 -4.53 2.94
N LEU A 433 22.80 -5.59 3.72
CA LEU A 433 23.40 -5.83 5.03
C LEU A 433 22.73 -5.12 6.24
N VAL A 434 22.45 -5.94 7.27
CA VAL A 434 22.37 -5.61 8.71
C VAL A 434 20.99 -5.18 9.24
N THR A 435 20.57 -5.89 10.31
CA THR A 435 19.43 -5.70 11.24
C THR A 435 18.35 -4.69 10.83
N VAL A 436 17.13 -5.19 10.60
CA VAL A 436 15.94 -4.39 10.32
C VAL A 436 15.69 -3.39 11.44
N ASN A 437 16.09 -2.12 11.24
CA ASN A 437 15.70 -1.02 12.11
C ASN A 437 14.31 -0.54 11.69
N THR A 438 13.31 -0.77 12.55
CA THR A 438 11.92 -0.35 12.37
C THR A 438 11.78 1.15 12.11
N GLU A 439 12.62 1.98 12.72
CA GLU A 439 12.61 3.44 12.51
C GLU A 439 13.07 3.81 11.10
N LEU A 440 14.09 3.13 10.58
CA LEU A 440 14.56 3.35 9.21
C LEU A 440 13.51 2.94 8.18
N LEU A 441 12.80 1.83 8.40
CA LEU A 441 11.68 1.41 7.56
C LEU A 441 10.52 2.41 7.61
N ALA A 442 10.20 2.93 8.79
CA ALA A 442 9.20 3.98 8.98
C ALA A 442 9.59 5.24 8.20
N ASP A 443 10.82 5.71 8.35
CA ASP A 443 11.35 6.86 7.62
C ASP A 443 11.32 6.68 6.11
N ARG A 444 11.62 5.47 5.63
CA ARG A 444 11.55 5.12 4.21
C ARG A 444 10.12 5.21 3.68
N LEU A 445 9.15 4.61 4.38
CA LEU A 445 7.73 4.70 4.01
C LEU A 445 7.21 6.14 4.07
N ALA A 446 7.55 6.88 5.13
CA ALA A 446 7.15 8.27 5.30
C ALA A 446 7.69 9.13 4.15
N SER A 447 8.96 8.96 3.80
CA SER A 447 9.60 9.68 2.69
C SER A 447 8.91 9.39 1.37
N HIS A 448 8.57 8.12 1.12
CA HIS A 448 7.86 7.68 -0.08
C HIS A 448 6.47 8.30 -0.20
N CYS A 449 5.65 8.21 0.86
CA CYS A 449 4.31 8.80 0.89
C CYS A 449 4.34 10.33 0.71
N ARG A 450 5.32 11.02 1.32
CA ARG A 450 5.50 12.47 1.15
C ARG A 450 5.90 12.83 -0.28
N LEU A 451 6.80 12.07 -0.89
CA LEU A 451 7.23 12.29 -2.27
C LEU A 451 6.06 12.14 -3.26
N ALA A 452 5.20 11.13 -3.06
CA ALA A 452 3.96 10.99 -3.82
C ALA A 452 3.02 12.20 -3.63
N THR A 453 2.87 12.70 -2.40
CA THR A 453 2.10 13.93 -2.15
C THR A 453 2.68 15.13 -2.88
N PHE A 454 4.00 15.34 -2.86
CA PHE A 454 4.63 16.44 -3.62
C PHE A 454 4.42 16.28 -5.12
N ALA A 455 4.47 15.05 -5.63
CA ALA A 455 4.16 14.76 -7.04
C ALA A 455 2.71 15.14 -7.40
N PHE A 456 1.73 14.93 -6.52
CA PHE A 456 0.35 15.42 -6.75
C PHE A 456 0.27 16.94 -6.85
N MET A 457 1.09 17.66 -6.07
CA MET A 457 1.10 19.12 -6.06
C MET A 457 1.69 19.71 -7.35
N VAL A 458 2.77 19.12 -7.89
CA VAL A 458 3.51 19.68 -9.04
C VAL A 458 3.23 18.96 -10.37
N SER A 459 2.59 17.80 -10.35
CA SER A 459 2.26 17.03 -11.57
C SER A 459 0.75 16.77 -11.63
N ASN A 460 0.34 15.69 -12.29
CA ASN A 460 -1.03 15.19 -12.24
C ASN A 460 -1.14 14.00 -11.28
N SER A 461 -2.38 13.65 -10.94
CA SER A 461 -2.73 12.59 -10.01
C SER A 461 -2.22 11.21 -10.49
N SER A 462 -2.22 10.94 -11.80
CA SER A 462 -1.70 9.67 -12.34
C SER A 462 -0.20 9.49 -12.06
N VAL A 463 0.61 10.54 -12.25
CA VAL A 463 2.06 10.49 -12.01
C VAL A 463 2.35 10.29 -10.52
N GLY A 464 1.69 11.07 -9.64
CA GLY A 464 1.88 10.89 -8.20
C GLY A 464 1.43 9.51 -7.71
N TYR A 465 0.39 8.93 -8.33
CA TYR A 465 -0.07 7.58 -7.99
C TYR A 465 0.91 6.50 -8.47
N ALA A 466 1.53 6.70 -9.64
CA ALA A 466 2.59 5.81 -10.14
C ALA A 466 3.84 5.81 -9.24
N ILE A 467 4.11 6.91 -8.53
CA ILE A 467 5.11 6.94 -7.45
C ILE A 467 4.56 6.21 -6.22
N PHE A 468 3.38 6.59 -5.74
CA PHE A 468 2.76 6.03 -4.53
C PHE A 468 2.74 4.50 -4.53
N ARG A 469 2.32 3.86 -5.64
CA ARG A 469 2.23 2.39 -5.75
C ARG A 469 3.55 1.66 -5.49
N LYS A 470 4.70 2.29 -5.74
CA LYS A 470 6.01 1.66 -5.46
C LYS A 470 6.28 1.56 -3.95
N GLY A 471 5.52 2.30 -3.14
CA GLY A 471 5.55 2.32 -1.68
C GLY A 471 4.94 1.09 -1.02
N VAL A 472 4.32 0.19 -1.78
CA VAL A 472 3.81 -1.08 -1.23
C VAL A 472 4.94 -1.92 -0.63
N SER A 473 6.16 -1.90 -1.19
CA SER A 473 7.32 -2.60 -0.59
C SER A 473 7.64 -2.11 0.81
N PRO A 474 8.03 -0.83 0.99
CA PRO A 474 8.39 -0.33 2.31
C PRO A 474 7.21 -0.41 3.28
N PHE A 475 5.97 -0.33 2.78
CA PHE A 475 4.78 -0.57 3.59
C PHE A 475 4.73 -2.01 4.13
N LEU A 476 4.90 -3.02 3.28
CA LEU A 476 4.88 -4.42 3.72
C LEU A 476 6.09 -4.77 4.62
N GLU A 477 7.27 -4.24 4.33
CA GLU A 477 8.45 -4.40 5.18
C GLU A 477 8.20 -3.86 6.59
N LEU A 478 7.63 -2.65 6.69
CA LEU A 478 7.28 -2.06 7.98
C LEU A 478 6.11 -2.80 8.65
N ALA A 479 5.09 -3.17 7.89
CA ALA A 479 3.95 -3.92 8.40
C ALA A 479 4.39 -5.26 9.00
N ALA A 480 5.39 -5.92 8.41
CA ALA A 480 5.92 -7.19 8.88
C ALA A 480 6.58 -7.08 10.28
N THR A 481 7.00 -5.90 10.73
CA THR A 481 7.51 -5.71 12.09
C THR A 481 6.41 -5.60 13.15
N PHE A 482 5.12 -5.65 12.77
CA PHE A 482 3.99 -5.48 13.67
C PHE A 482 2.95 -6.62 13.49
N PRO A 483 3.07 -7.75 14.22
CA PRO A 483 2.17 -8.89 14.07
C PRO A 483 0.68 -8.54 14.24
N LYS A 484 0.34 -7.68 15.22
CA LYS A 484 -1.06 -7.23 15.48
C LYS A 484 -1.71 -6.48 14.32
N LEU A 485 -0.92 -6.00 13.36
CA LEU A 485 -1.42 -5.31 12.18
C LEU A 485 -2.04 -6.30 11.17
N TRP A 486 -1.63 -7.56 11.20
CA TRP A 486 -2.08 -8.60 10.30
C TRP A 486 -3.29 -9.31 10.88
N LYS A 487 -4.27 -9.58 10.03
CA LYS A 487 -5.43 -10.39 10.36
C LYS A 487 -5.50 -11.55 9.37
N GLY A 488 -5.36 -12.77 9.90
CA GLY A 488 -4.99 -13.91 9.07
C GLY A 488 -3.69 -13.64 8.33
N ASP A 489 -3.54 -14.22 7.15
CA ASP A 489 -2.23 -14.26 6.50
C ASP A 489 -2.02 -13.20 5.42
N SER A 490 -3.08 -12.50 5.01
CA SER A 490 -3.08 -11.68 3.79
C SER A 490 -3.78 -10.32 3.92
N ALA A 491 -4.43 -10.05 5.07
CA ALA A 491 -5.16 -8.81 5.30
C ALA A 491 -4.49 -7.93 6.36
N ILE A 492 -4.45 -6.63 6.08
CA ILE A 492 -4.02 -5.61 7.03
C ILE A 492 -5.23 -5.07 7.78
N SER A 493 -5.22 -5.15 9.10
CA SER A 493 -6.27 -4.59 9.95
C SER A 493 -6.27 -3.06 9.85
N LEU A 494 -7.37 -2.53 9.31
CA LEU A 494 -7.52 -1.10 9.07
C LEU A 494 -7.58 -0.32 10.39
N SER A 495 -8.24 -0.87 11.41
CA SER A 495 -8.31 -0.27 12.76
C SER A 495 -6.93 -0.14 13.40
N HIS A 496 -6.09 -1.18 13.30
CA HIS A 496 -4.73 -1.14 13.83
C HIS A 496 -3.80 -0.24 13.00
N ALA A 497 -3.96 -0.22 11.68
CA ALA A 497 -3.14 0.61 10.79
C ALA A 497 -3.38 2.11 10.97
N LEU A 498 -4.62 2.49 11.32
CA LEU A 498 -5.02 3.88 11.56
C LEU A 498 -4.72 4.38 12.99
N HIS A 499 -4.16 3.54 13.85
CA HIS A 499 -3.83 3.89 15.23
C HIS A 499 -2.70 4.95 15.31
N LEU A 500 -2.82 5.87 16.28
CA LEU A 500 -2.00 7.11 16.40
C LEU A 500 -0.49 6.92 16.52
N SER A 501 -0.01 5.75 16.92
CA SER A 501 1.42 5.50 17.16
C SER A 501 2.23 5.32 15.87
N ARG A 502 1.58 5.16 14.70
CA ARG A 502 2.23 4.79 13.43
C ARG A 502 1.66 5.56 12.23
N HIS A 503 1.89 6.86 12.22
CA HIS A 503 1.35 7.80 11.23
C HIS A 503 1.74 7.48 9.76
N GLU A 504 2.87 6.81 9.54
CA GLU A 504 3.37 6.41 8.21
C GLU A 504 2.46 5.35 7.57
N LEU A 505 2.06 4.35 8.37
CA LEU A 505 1.11 3.30 7.96
C LEU A 505 -0.27 3.91 7.73
N ALA A 506 -0.74 4.75 8.67
CA ALA A 506 -2.02 5.43 8.54
C ALA A 506 -2.09 6.28 7.26
N ARG A 507 -1.03 7.04 6.95
CA ARG A 507 -0.95 7.85 5.73
C ARG A 507 -1.03 7.00 4.47
N PHE A 508 -0.30 5.88 4.43
CA PHE A 508 -0.34 4.96 3.29
C PHE A 508 -1.76 4.42 3.07
N VAL A 509 -2.37 3.92 4.14
CA VAL A 509 -3.73 3.34 4.12
C VAL A 509 -4.79 4.33 3.66
N ILE A 510 -4.74 5.57 4.17
CA ILE A 510 -5.67 6.64 3.75
C ILE A 510 -5.49 6.92 2.27
N MET A 511 -4.24 7.08 1.81
CA MET A 511 -3.96 7.36 0.41
C MET A 511 -4.39 6.21 -0.50
N ASP A 512 -4.16 4.96 -0.12
CA ASP A 512 -4.59 3.80 -0.91
C ASP A 512 -6.11 3.69 -1.00
N THR A 513 -6.81 3.90 0.12
CA THR A 513 -8.28 3.89 0.16
C THR A 513 -8.88 4.98 -0.72
N ILE A 514 -8.35 6.21 -0.63
CA ILE A 514 -8.84 7.35 -1.43
C ILE A 514 -8.45 7.19 -2.90
N ALA A 515 -7.27 6.70 -3.21
CA ALA A 515 -6.85 6.45 -4.58
C ALA A 515 -7.66 5.34 -5.24
N ALA A 516 -7.91 4.23 -4.55
CA ALA A 516 -8.76 3.14 -5.04
C ALA A 516 -10.18 3.65 -5.38
N LEU A 517 -10.75 4.52 -4.54
CA LEU A 517 -12.03 5.16 -4.80
C LEU A 517 -11.96 6.12 -5.99
N ALA A 518 -11.05 7.08 -5.96
CA ALA A 518 -11.00 8.16 -6.94
C ALA A 518 -10.60 7.64 -8.33
N PHE A 519 -9.61 6.76 -8.42
CA PHE A 519 -9.30 6.09 -9.68
C PHE A 519 -10.27 4.95 -9.97
N GLY A 520 -11.14 4.50 -9.07
CA GLY A 520 -12.03 3.38 -9.35
C GLY A 520 -11.29 2.07 -9.67
N ILE A 521 -10.17 1.83 -8.99
CA ILE A 521 -9.29 0.65 -9.10
C ILE A 521 -9.32 -0.16 -7.79
N ALA A 522 -8.75 -1.37 -7.81
CA ALA A 522 -8.58 -2.15 -6.58
C ALA A 522 -7.55 -1.47 -5.64
N PRO A 523 -7.73 -1.55 -4.31
CA PRO A 523 -6.71 -1.10 -3.36
C PRO A 523 -5.42 -1.91 -3.54
N LEU A 524 -4.28 -1.28 -3.32
CA LEU A 524 -2.97 -1.92 -3.46
C LEU A 524 -2.76 -3.03 -2.43
N VAL A 525 -3.31 -2.85 -1.23
CA VAL A 525 -3.23 -3.81 -0.12
C VAL A 525 -4.64 -4.30 0.23
N HIS A 526 -4.74 -5.56 0.63
CA HIS A 526 -5.99 -6.11 1.13
C HIS A 526 -6.20 -5.66 2.58
N TYR A 527 -7.31 -4.97 2.84
CA TYR A 527 -7.63 -4.45 4.18
C TYR A 527 -8.74 -5.25 4.84
N ASP A 528 -8.52 -5.65 6.09
CA ASP A 528 -9.60 -6.06 6.97
C ASP A 528 -10.30 -4.81 7.51
N THR A 529 -11.57 -4.65 7.17
CA THR A 529 -12.36 -3.47 7.52
C THR A 529 -13.26 -3.69 8.74
N THR A 530 -13.13 -4.82 9.44
CA THR A 530 -14.01 -5.11 10.58
C THR A 530 -13.90 -4.03 11.66
N ILE A 531 -15.06 -3.54 12.10
CA ILE A 531 -15.14 -2.48 13.12
C ILE A 531 -14.98 -3.15 14.48
N GLN A 532 -13.77 -3.13 15.04
CA GLN A 532 -13.46 -3.75 16.33
C GLN A 532 -13.44 -2.77 17.52
N ASP A 533 -13.29 -1.46 17.27
CA ASP A 533 -13.06 -0.47 18.32
C ASP A 533 -13.96 0.75 18.12
N HIS A 534 -14.80 1.05 19.13
CA HIS A 534 -15.71 2.18 19.12
C HIS A 534 -15.12 3.45 19.74
N ASN A 535 -13.87 3.44 20.19
CA ASN A 535 -13.28 4.61 20.83
C ASN A 535 -12.91 5.70 19.79
N PRO A 536 -13.66 6.82 19.71
CA PRO A 536 -13.42 7.87 18.72
C PRO A 536 -12.10 8.63 18.97
N ASP A 537 -11.62 8.63 20.22
CA ASP A 537 -10.44 9.39 20.64
C ASP A 537 -9.14 8.81 20.06
N ARG A 538 -9.14 7.53 19.67
CA ARG A 538 -7.96 6.83 19.12
C ARG A 538 -7.61 7.19 17.68
N PHE A 539 -8.43 7.97 16.98
CA PHE A 539 -8.38 8.10 15.52
C PHE A 539 -8.37 9.54 14.99
N HIS A 540 -8.14 10.52 15.87
CA HIS A 540 -8.30 11.95 15.56
C HIS A 540 -7.43 12.47 14.39
N PHE A 541 -6.28 11.86 14.13
CA PHE A 541 -5.35 12.31 13.07
C PHE A 541 -5.99 12.39 11.68
N VAL A 542 -6.80 11.39 11.30
CA VAL A 542 -7.42 11.32 9.97
C VAL A 542 -8.39 12.47 9.77
N GLU A 543 -9.22 12.73 10.78
CA GLU A 543 -10.21 13.81 10.76
C GLU A 543 -9.54 15.19 10.82
N GLN A 544 -8.49 15.35 11.64
CA GLN A 544 -7.76 16.61 11.80
C GLN A 544 -7.12 17.11 10.50
N VAL A 545 -6.58 16.20 9.68
CA VAL A 545 -5.89 16.58 8.43
C VAL A 545 -6.82 16.52 7.23
N TYR A 546 -7.63 15.47 7.07
CA TYR A 546 -8.37 15.23 5.83
C TYR A 546 -9.86 15.52 5.92
N ALA A 547 -10.37 15.91 7.10
CA ALA A 547 -11.79 16.09 7.39
C ALA A 547 -12.66 14.82 7.25
N CYS A 548 -12.04 13.67 6.97
CA CYS A 548 -12.72 12.38 6.80
C CYS A 548 -12.78 11.64 8.14
N PRO A 549 -13.97 11.35 8.68
CA PRO A 549 -14.10 10.51 9.86
C PRO A 549 -13.60 9.09 9.59
N VAL A 550 -13.03 8.42 10.60
CA VAL A 550 -12.52 7.05 10.41
C VAL A 550 -13.62 6.07 10.04
N ILE A 551 -14.82 6.18 10.61
CA ILE A 551 -15.94 5.32 10.22
C ILE A 551 -16.31 5.48 8.75
N VAL A 552 -16.23 6.70 8.22
CA VAL A 552 -16.43 6.96 6.79
C VAL A 552 -15.31 6.30 5.99
N LEU A 553 -14.04 6.50 6.37
CA LEU A 553 -12.91 5.87 5.69
C LEU A 553 -13.01 4.34 5.68
N MET A 554 -13.43 3.71 6.78
CA MET A 554 -13.66 2.27 6.88
C MET A 554 -14.77 1.82 5.93
N ALA A 555 -15.87 2.57 5.82
CA ALA A 555 -16.92 2.30 4.85
C ALA A 555 -16.41 2.40 3.40
N LEU A 556 -15.63 3.44 3.07
CA LEU A 556 -15.02 3.57 1.74
C LEU A 556 -14.09 2.39 1.42
N ALA A 557 -13.25 1.98 2.37
CA ALA A 557 -12.37 0.83 2.23
C ALA A 557 -13.17 -0.47 2.02
N ARG A 558 -14.29 -0.67 2.74
CA ARG A 558 -15.17 -1.83 2.56
C ARG A 558 -15.78 -1.86 1.16
N VAL A 559 -16.25 -0.71 0.65
CA VAL A 559 -16.79 -0.59 -0.71
C VAL A 559 -15.70 -0.92 -1.74
N ASN A 560 -14.48 -0.38 -1.58
CA ASN A 560 -13.36 -0.69 -2.46
C ASN A 560 -13.03 -2.18 -2.48
N GLN A 561 -12.99 -2.82 -1.30
CA GLN A 561 -12.72 -4.24 -1.18
C GLN A 561 -13.82 -5.08 -1.84
N SER A 562 -15.08 -4.72 -1.61
CA SER A 562 -16.24 -5.34 -2.25
C SER A 562 -16.16 -5.27 -3.77
N ARG A 563 -15.84 -4.09 -4.33
CA ARG A 563 -15.61 -3.93 -5.79
C ARG A 563 -14.44 -4.77 -6.29
N ALA A 564 -13.35 -4.84 -5.53
CA ALA A 564 -12.17 -5.63 -5.90
C ALA A 564 -12.47 -7.14 -5.89
N SER A 565 -13.18 -7.65 -4.89
CA SER A 565 -13.54 -9.08 -4.80
C SER A 565 -14.45 -9.52 -5.96
N ARG A 566 -15.38 -8.65 -6.40
CA ARG A 566 -16.22 -8.91 -7.58
C ARG A 566 -15.45 -9.04 -8.88
N LEU A 567 -14.43 -8.21 -9.09
CA LEU A 567 -13.54 -8.34 -10.24
C LEU A 567 -12.82 -9.71 -10.27
N MET A 568 -12.70 -10.38 -9.12
CA MET A 568 -12.08 -11.70 -8.98
C MET A 568 -13.10 -12.86 -8.93
N GLY A 569 -14.40 -12.59 -9.11
CA GLY A 569 -15.46 -13.60 -9.05
C GLY A 569 -15.71 -14.18 -7.64
N GLN A 570 -15.26 -13.49 -6.59
CA GLN A 570 -15.50 -13.88 -5.18
C GLN A 570 -16.56 -12.94 -4.60
N ASP A 571 -17.84 -13.30 -4.69
CA ASP A 571 -18.93 -12.56 -4.05
C ASP A 571 -19.24 -13.14 -2.66
N THR A 572 -18.72 -12.49 -1.62
CA THR A 572 -18.94 -12.88 -0.21
C THR A 572 -19.73 -11.83 0.58
N ILE A 573 -20.40 -10.89 -0.10
CA ILE A 573 -21.09 -9.77 0.56
C ILE A 573 -22.45 -10.24 1.07
N THR A 574 -22.63 -10.25 2.39
CA THR A 574 -23.94 -10.48 3.00
C THR A 574 -24.74 -9.16 3.03
N PRO A 575 -26.08 -9.20 2.94
CA PRO A 575 -26.92 -8.02 3.16
C PRO A 575 -26.68 -7.37 4.54
N GLU A 576 -26.38 -8.19 5.55
CA GLU A 576 -26.06 -7.79 6.92
C GLU A 576 -24.82 -6.88 6.99
N ASP A 577 -23.77 -7.21 6.23
CA ASP A 577 -22.58 -6.36 6.15
C ASP A 577 -22.94 -4.95 5.66
N VAL A 578 -23.74 -4.86 4.60
CA VAL A 578 -24.09 -3.57 4.00
C VAL A 578 -24.92 -2.73 4.96
N GLU A 579 -25.82 -3.35 5.71
CA GLU A 579 -26.64 -2.69 6.73
C GLU A 579 -25.82 -2.23 7.93
N ALA A 580 -24.81 -3.00 8.35
CA ALA A 580 -23.92 -2.63 9.45
C ALA A 580 -23.14 -1.33 9.15
N TYR A 581 -22.48 -1.23 7.97
CA TYR A 581 -21.76 -0.01 7.60
C TYR A 581 -22.71 1.16 7.31
N GLU A 582 -23.87 0.91 6.70
CA GLU A 582 -24.88 1.95 6.50
C GLU A 582 -25.33 2.55 7.84
N SER A 583 -25.66 1.70 8.81
CA SER A 583 -26.09 2.11 10.14
C SER A 583 -24.98 2.85 10.88
N ALA A 584 -23.74 2.37 10.80
CA ALA A 584 -22.60 3.02 11.44
C ALA A 584 -22.32 4.42 10.87
N VAL A 585 -22.37 4.59 9.55
CA VAL A 585 -22.21 5.91 8.90
C VAL A 585 -23.38 6.84 9.22
N ARG A 586 -24.62 6.33 9.28
CA ARG A 586 -25.81 7.13 9.62
C ARG A 586 -25.81 7.61 11.07
N ASN A 587 -25.35 6.78 12.00
CA ASN A 587 -25.36 7.07 13.44
C ASN A 587 -24.17 7.91 13.89
N TRP A 588 -23.12 8.00 13.07
CA TRP A 588 -21.99 8.87 13.34
C TRP A 588 -22.39 10.35 13.37
N LYS A 589 -21.81 11.09 14.31
CA LYS A 589 -22.04 12.52 14.49
C LYS A 589 -20.71 13.29 14.46
N PRO A 590 -20.66 14.45 13.78
CA PRO A 590 -19.48 15.30 13.79
C PRO A 590 -19.18 15.85 15.19
N GLY A 591 -17.91 15.89 15.56
CA GLY A 591 -17.45 16.52 16.80
C GLY A 591 -17.55 18.05 16.69
N VAL A 592 -18.19 18.68 17.69
CA VAL A 592 -18.33 20.14 17.77
C VAL A 592 -17.16 20.69 18.57
N ASP A 593 -16.42 21.62 17.96
CA ASP A 593 -15.37 22.38 18.65
C ASP A 593 -15.88 23.79 18.90
N TYR A 594 -16.09 24.12 20.17
CA TYR A 594 -16.63 25.41 20.59
C TYR A 594 -15.59 26.55 20.55
N THR A 595 -14.33 26.25 20.19
CA THR A 595 -13.29 27.27 20.01
C THR A 595 -13.32 27.92 18.63
N ASP A 596 -13.98 27.30 17.64
CA ASP A 596 -14.12 27.86 16.30
C ASP A 596 -15.04 29.10 16.29
N SER A 597 -14.78 30.03 15.36
CA SER A 597 -15.78 31.06 15.08
C SER A 597 -17.06 30.43 14.51
N PRO A 598 -18.24 31.08 14.66
CA PRO A 598 -19.50 30.51 14.16
C PRO A 598 -19.46 30.13 12.67
N SER A 599 -18.80 30.94 11.83
CA SER A 599 -18.65 30.66 10.40
C SER A 599 -17.73 29.47 10.13
N GLN A 600 -16.63 29.34 10.88
CA GLN A 600 -15.72 28.19 10.79
C GLN A 600 -16.42 26.90 11.23
N LEU A 601 -17.17 26.94 12.34
CA LEU A 601 -17.93 25.80 12.83
C LEU A 601 -18.94 25.31 11.79
N VAL A 602 -19.72 26.23 11.19
CA VAL A 602 -20.69 25.89 10.12
C VAL A 602 -19.98 25.26 8.93
N ALA A 603 -18.84 25.81 8.49
CA ALA A 603 -18.09 25.26 7.38
C ALA A 603 -17.55 23.84 7.68
N ARG A 604 -17.03 23.61 8.89
CA ARG A 604 -16.56 22.29 9.32
C ARG A 604 -17.67 21.25 9.31
N LEU A 605 -18.80 21.59 9.93
CA LEU A 605 -19.97 20.71 9.98
C LEU A 605 -20.46 20.41 8.56
N ALA A 606 -20.46 21.39 7.66
CA ALA A 606 -20.85 21.20 6.26
C ALA A 606 -19.91 20.23 5.51
N VAL A 607 -18.59 20.34 5.68
CA VAL A 607 -17.61 19.42 5.10
C VAL A 607 -17.79 18.00 5.64
N GLN A 608 -17.92 17.86 6.95
CA GLN A 608 -18.06 16.58 7.62
C GLN A 608 -19.37 15.87 7.28
N GLU A 609 -20.47 16.62 7.25
CA GLU A 609 -21.76 16.10 6.80
C GLU A 609 -21.70 15.71 5.32
N SER A 610 -20.99 16.49 4.48
CA SER A 610 -20.78 16.13 3.07
C SER A 610 -20.06 14.78 2.91
N TRP A 611 -19.05 14.49 3.75
CA TRP A 611 -18.42 13.17 3.81
C TRP A 611 -19.40 12.06 4.15
N ARG A 612 -20.23 12.25 5.16
CA ARG A 612 -21.25 11.27 5.57
C ARG A 612 -22.23 10.96 4.43
N GLN A 613 -22.74 12.00 3.76
CA GLN A 613 -23.65 11.86 2.63
C GLN A 613 -22.98 11.16 1.43
N ALA A 614 -21.76 11.56 1.11
CA ALA A 614 -20.99 10.96 0.03
C ALA A 614 -20.67 9.48 0.29
N ALA A 615 -20.34 9.11 1.53
CA ALA A 615 -20.12 7.71 1.90
C ALA A 615 -21.35 6.83 1.65
N LEU A 616 -22.55 7.33 1.96
CA LEU A 616 -23.80 6.63 1.68
C LEU A 616 -24.07 6.49 0.18
N ILE A 617 -23.77 7.52 -0.62
CA ILE A 617 -23.84 7.43 -2.09
C ILE A 617 -22.91 6.33 -2.59
N TYR A 618 -21.65 6.31 -2.13
CA TYR A 618 -20.67 5.31 -2.56
C TYR A 618 -21.04 3.90 -2.10
N LEU A 619 -21.62 3.75 -0.91
CA LEU A 619 -22.11 2.47 -0.40
C LEU A 619 -23.25 1.92 -1.29
N TYR A 620 -24.21 2.74 -1.68
CA TYR A 620 -25.30 2.29 -2.56
C TYR A 620 -24.83 1.99 -3.97
N MET A 621 -24.05 2.89 -4.59
CA MET A 621 -23.63 2.72 -5.98
C MET A 621 -22.47 1.73 -6.14
N GLY A 622 -21.62 1.59 -5.13
CA GLY A 622 -20.41 0.77 -5.16
C GLY A 622 -20.56 -0.63 -4.57
N MET A 623 -21.42 -0.85 -3.56
CA MET A 623 -21.66 -2.19 -2.99
C MET A 623 -22.97 -2.83 -3.44
N ARG A 624 -24.08 -2.06 -3.51
CA ARG A 624 -25.39 -2.59 -3.92
C ARG A 624 -25.62 -2.56 -5.44
N GLU A 625 -24.64 -2.06 -6.20
CA GLU A 625 -24.69 -1.86 -7.65
C GLU A 625 -25.89 -1.04 -8.12
N SER A 626 -26.42 -0.19 -7.22
CA SER A 626 -27.46 0.76 -7.57
C SER A 626 -26.93 1.78 -8.58
N SER A 627 -27.74 2.15 -9.55
CA SER A 627 -27.44 3.31 -10.40
C SER A 627 -27.81 4.62 -9.71
N SER A 628 -27.43 5.74 -10.32
CA SER A 628 -27.80 7.09 -9.89
C SER A 628 -29.32 7.37 -9.87
N THR A 629 -30.17 6.43 -10.31
CA THR A 629 -31.64 6.53 -10.19
C THR A 629 -32.22 5.91 -8.92
N ASP A 630 -31.41 5.25 -8.08
CA ASP A 630 -31.88 4.77 -6.78
C ASP A 630 -32.51 5.92 -5.98
N SER A 631 -33.70 5.67 -5.44
CA SER A 631 -34.53 6.69 -4.78
C SER A 631 -33.82 7.33 -3.58
N ARG A 632 -32.85 6.62 -3.00
CA ARG A 632 -32.05 7.11 -1.88
C ARG A 632 -30.88 7.99 -2.33
N VAL A 633 -30.39 7.89 -3.56
CA VAL A 633 -29.16 8.58 -4.01
C VAL A 633 -29.40 10.07 -4.30
N GLU A 634 -30.44 10.42 -5.05
CA GLU A 634 -30.70 11.83 -5.44
C GLU A 634 -30.91 12.78 -4.24
N PRO A 635 -31.60 12.39 -3.14
CA PRO A 635 -31.65 13.20 -1.92
C PRO A 635 -30.26 13.48 -1.33
N LEU A 636 -29.36 12.48 -1.29
CA LEU A 636 -28.00 12.62 -0.76
C LEU A 636 -27.18 13.55 -1.65
N VAL A 637 -27.26 13.40 -2.98
CA VAL A 637 -26.59 14.29 -3.95
C VAL A 637 -27.02 15.74 -3.75
N ARG A 638 -28.33 15.97 -3.60
CA ARG A 638 -28.88 17.31 -3.32
C ARG A 638 -28.31 17.87 -2.01
N GLN A 639 -28.23 17.05 -0.98
CA GLN A 639 -27.72 17.48 0.32
C GLN A 639 -26.23 17.84 0.24
N VAL A 640 -25.39 17.04 -0.43
CA VAL A 640 -23.97 17.40 -0.66
C VAL A 640 -23.86 18.72 -1.44
N ALA A 641 -24.70 18.94 -2.46
CA ALA A 641 -24.68 20.21 -3.21
C ALA A 641 -25.04 21.43 -2.33
N GLN A 642 -26.02 21.27 -1.42
CA GLN A 642 -26.41 22.31 -0.48
C GLN A 642 -25.28 22.62 0.52
N LEU A 643 -24.72 21.59 1.15
CA LEU A 643 -23.63 21.72 2.12
C LEU A 643 -22.35 22.28 1.48
N ALA A 644 -22.01 21.82 0.28
CA ALA A 644 -20.87 22.39 -0.45
C ALA A 644 -21.07 23.89 -0.74
N SER A 645 -22.31 24.30 -1.01
CA SER A 645 -22.64 25.71 -1.27
C SER A 645 -22.57 26.60 -0.02
N THR A 646 -22.66 26.04 1.20
CA THR A 646 -22.50 26.82 2.44
C THR A 646 -21.04 27.13 2.75
N VAL A 647 -20.09 26.41 2.16
CA VAL A 647 -18.65 26.66 2.32
C VAL A 647 -18.22 27.74 1.34
N GLU A 648 -17.69 28.85 1.85
CA GLU A 648 -17.23 29.98 1.06
C GLU A 648 -16.10 29.59 0.08
N ALA A 649 -16.18 30.13 -1.14
CA ALA A 649 -15.18 29.86 -2.17
C ALA A 649 -13.82 30.45 -1.79
N GLY A 650 -12.76 29.65 -1.89
CA GLY A 650 -11.41 30.06 -1.50
C GLY A 650 -11.14 30.05 0.00
N SER A 651 -12.11 29.65 0.82
CA SER A 651 -11.85 29.32 2.23
C SER A 651 -10.96 28.07 2.33
N PRO A 652 -10.19 27.89 3.41
CA PRO A 652 -9.37 26.68 3.61
C PRO A 652 -10.19 25.39 3.56
N PHE A 653 -11.45 25.45 4.02
CA PHE A 653 -12.39 24.32 4.05
C PHE A 653 -12.82 23.84 2.65
N ASP A 654 -12.75 24.71 1.66
CA ASP A 654 -13.18 24.43 0.29
C ASP A 654 -12.37 23.28 -0.35
N THR A 655 -11.09 23.17 0.03
CA THR A 655 -10.16 22.12 -0.43
C THR A 655 -10.58 20.73 0.04
N HIS A 656 -11.23 20.63 1.21
CA HIS A 656 -11.66 19.37 1.82
C HIS A 656 -12.97 18.82 1.21
N LEU A 657 -13.64 19.58 0.33
CA LEU A 657 -14.84 19.13 -0.36
C LEU A 657 -14.56 18.30 -1.61
N PHE A 658 -13.30 18.16 -2.03
CA PHE A 658 -12.95 17.45 -3.27
C PHE A 658 -13.55 16.04 -3.33
N ILE A 659 -13.23 15.15 -2.38
CA ILE A 659 -13.69 13.75 -2.42
C ILE A 659 -15.22 13.64 -2.28
N PRO A 660 -15.88 14.32 -1.31
CA PRO A 660 -17.35 14.32 -1.26
C PRO A 660 -18.01 14.79 -2.55
N CYS A 661 -17.49 15.86 -3.17
CA CYS A 661 -18.02 16.39 -4.43
C CYS A 661 -17.73 15.47 -5.61
N LEU A 662 -16.60 14.74 -5.61
CA LEU A 662 -16.31 13.74 -6.64
C LEU A 662 -17.36 12.63 -6.61
N ILE A 663 -17.60 12.04 -5.44
CA ILE A 663 -18.58 10.96 -5.25
C ILE A 663 -19.99 11.44 -5.64
N ALA A 664 -20.42 12.59 -5.12
CA ALA A 664 -21.73 13.15 -5.46
C ALA A 664 -21.83 13.57 -6.94
N GLY A 665 -20.72 14.01 -7.53
CA GLY A 665 -20.59 14.37 -8.94
C GLY A 665 -20.78 13.19 -9.89
N VAL A 666 -20.29 12.00 -9.52
CA VAL A 666 -20.56 10.75 -10.25
C VAL A 666 -22.05 10.45 -10.28
N ALA A 667 -22.73 10.62 -9.16
CA ALA A 667 -24.17 10.38 -9.03
C ALA A 667 -25.05 11.52 -9.58
N ALA A 668 -24.48 12.67 -9.94
CA ALA A 668 -25.24 13.87 -10.27
C ALA A 668 -25.96 13.79 -11.63
N ARG A 669 -27.29 13.87 -11.58
CA ARG A 669 -28.15 13.87 -12.78
C ARG A 669 -28.59 15.26 -13.25
N LYS A 670 -28.54 16.26 -12.37
CA LYS A 670 -28.98 17.64 -12.64
C LYS A 670 -27.79 18.55 -12.91
N GLU A 671 -27.89 19.35 -13.98
CA GLU A 671 -26.81 20.26 -14.40
C GLU A 671 -26.45 21.29 -13.31
N LYS A 672 -27.44 21.77 -12.57
CA LYS A 672 -27.22 22.65 -11.41
C LYS A 672 -26.29 22.02 -10.37
N HIS A 673 -26.46 20.73 -10.06
CA HIS A 673 -25.60 20.04 -9.08
C HIS A 673 -24.21 19.79 -9.67
N ARG A 674 -24.12 19.39 -10.95
CA ARG A 674 -22.85 19.17 -11.66
C ARG A 674 -21.97 20.43 -11.65
N ALA A 675 -22.55 21.60 -11.93
CA ALA A 675 -21.84 22.87 -11.90
C ALA A 675 -21.24 23.20 -10.51
N ILE A 676 -21.98 22.93 -9.43
CA ILE A 676 -21.50 23.11 -8.05
C ILE A 676 -20.31 22.19 -7.78
N PHE A 677 -20.46 20.90 -8.04
CA PHE A 677 -19.39 19.92 -7.77
C PHE A 677 -18.14 20.17 -8.61
N ARG A 678 -18.32 20.52 -9.90
CA ARG A 678 -17.21 20.90 -10.78
C ARG A 678 -16.39 22.05 -10.19
N LYS A 679 -17.06 23.12 -9.76
CA LYS A 679 -16.39 24.29 -9.15
C LYS A 679 -15.58 23.91 -7.91
N LYS A 680 -16.15 23.07 -7.05
CA LYS A 680 -15.51 22.64 -5.79
C LYS A 680 -14.32 21.71 -6.01
N ILE A 681 -14.42 20.78 -6.95
CA ILE A 681 -13.33 19.84 -7.28
C ILE A 681 -12.10 20.57 -7.85
N GLN A 682 -12.30 21.64 -8.62
CA GLN A 682 -11.21 22.42 -9.23
C GLN A 682 -10.34 23.18 -8.22
N VAL A 683 -10.83 23.40 -6.99
CA VAL A 683 -10.09 24.08 -5.93
C VAL A 683 -8.88 23.26 -5.49
N SER A 684 -8.98 21.93 -5.52
CA SER A 684 -7.88 21.04 -5.16
C SER A 684 -6.84 20.97 -6.28
N GLN A 685 -5.86 21.86 -6.20
CA GLN A 685 -4.70 21.95 -7.11
C GLN A 685 -3.48 22.55 -6.39
N LYS A 686 -2.27 22.36 -6.94
CA LYS A 686 -1.02 22.88 -6.36
C LYS A 686 -0.89 22.48 -4.88
N THR A 687 -0.65 23.44 -3.97
CA THR A 687 -0.47 23.20 -2.53
C THR A 687 -1.72 22.63 -1.83
N ASP A 688 -2.90 22.77 -2.44
CA ASP A 688 -4.16 22.27 -1.91
C ASP A 688 -4.44 20.79 -2.31
N ALA A 689 -3.55 20.17 -3.10
CA ALA A 689 -3.61 18.76 -3.48
C ALA A 689 -2.95 17.84 -2.42
N SER A 690 -3.54 17.77 -1.22
CA SER A 690 -2.98 17.01 -0.08
C SER A 690 -3.09 15.48 -0.23
N LEU A 691 -4.12 14.99 -0.93
CA LEU A 691 -4.35 13.56 -1.21
C LEU A 691 -4.22 13.24 -2.70
N LEU A 692 -4.95 13.97 -3.53
CA LEU A 692 -4.92 13.92 -5.00
C LEU A 692 -5.21 15.32 -5.51
N ARG A 693 -4.96 15.56 -6.80
CA ARG A 693 -5.29 16.82 -7.45
C ARG A 693 -6.70 16.74 -8.03
N GLY A 694 -7.66 17.31 -7.33
CA GLY A 694 -9.07 17.26 -7.74
C GLY A 694 -9.32 17.82 -9.15
N ALA A 695 -8.57 18.85 -9.55
CA ALA A 695 -8.67 19.42 -10.91
C ALA A 695 -8.55 18.37 -12.03
N ASP A 696 -7.76 17.31 -11.85
CA ASP A 696 -7.59 16.24 -12.86
C ASP A 696 -8.88 15.41 -13.05
N PHE A 697 -9.68 15.27 -11.99
CA PHE A 697 -10.94 14.52 -12.01
C PHE A 697 -12.11 15.32 -12.58
N SER A 698 -11.95 16.65 -12.77
CA SER A 698 -12.98 17.46 -13.44
C SER A 698 -13.21 17.02 -14.90
N LEU A 699 -12.13 16.62 -15.59
CA LEU A 699 -12.19 16.09 -16.95
C LEU A 699 -12.84 14.69 -17.01
N VAL A 700 -12.63 13.88 -15.97
CA VAL A 700 -13.27 12.57 -15.82
C VAL A 700 -14.78 12.73 -15.72
N LEU A 701 -15.23 13.64 -14.85
CA LEU A 701 -16.65 13.95 -14.69
C LEU A 701 -17.26 14.55 -15.96
N ASP A 702 -16.54 15.41 -16.69
CA ASP A 702 -17.02 15.92 -17.97
C ASP A 702 -17.26 14.80 -18.98
N HIS A 703 -16.31 13.88 -19.11
CA HIS A 703 -16.46 12.74 -20.01
C HIS A 703 -17.65 11.86 -19.59
N LEU A 704 -17.83 11.62 -18.30
CA LEU A 704 -19.00 10.89 -17.78
C LEU A 704 -20.30 11.63 -18.10
N TRP A 705 -20.37 12.94 -17.83
CA TRP A 705 -21.57 13.76 -17.96
C TRP A 705 -22.01 14.00 -19.40
N HIS A 706 -21.07 14.04 -20.34
CA HIS A 706 -21.36 14.15 -21.78
C HIS A 706 -21.43 12.78 -22.48
N GLY A 707 -20.99 11.71 -21.81
CA GLY A 707 -21.04 10.33 -22.28
C GLY A 707 -22.20 9.56 -21.64
N ALA A 708 -21.87 8.60 -20.76
CA ALA A 708 -22.87 7.69 -20.17
C ALA A 708 -23.99 8.42 -19.40
N ALA A 709 -23.69 9.56 -18.75
CA ALA A 709 -24.67 10.35 -18.00
C ALA A 709 -25.27 11.52 -18.79
N ALA A 710 -25.13 11.55 -20.12
CA ALA A 710 -25.71 12.60 -20.96
C ALA A 710 -27.22 12.76 -20.71
N GLY A 711 -27.70 14.01 -20.66
CA GLY A 711 -29.12 14.29 -20.38
C GLY A 711 -29.61 13.85 -19.00
N GLY A 712 -28.72 13.52 -18.07
CA GLY A 712 -29.08 12.98 -16.76
C GLY A 712 -29.45 11.49 -16.81
N ASN A 713 -28.94 10.75 -17.78
CA ASN A 713 -29.11 9.29 -17.86
C ASN A 713 -28.58 8.58 -16.59
N PRO A 714 -29.16 7.42 -16.24
CA PRO A 714 -28.67 6.60 -15.13
C PRO A 714 -27.21 6.21 -15.35
N VAL A 715 -26.41 6.23 -14.30
CA VAL A 715 -25.02 5.76 -14.32
C VAL A 715 -24.69 4.94 -13.09
N THR A 716 -23.78 4.00 -13.25
CA THR A 716 -23.19 3.17 -12.21
C THR A 716 -21.80 3.67 -11.85
N TRP A 717 -21.19 3.08 -10.81
CA TRP A 717 -19.80 3.38 -10.48
C TRP A 717 -18.81 2.86 -11.54
N ASP A 718 -19.18 1.82 -12.29
CA ASP A 718 -18.30 1.26 -13.33
C ASP A 718 -18.31 2.11 -14.61
N ASP A 719 -19.39 2.84 -14.89
CA ASP A 719 -19.41 3.89 -15.92
C ASP A 719 -18.41 5.02 -15.59
N TYR A 720 -18.32 5.39 -14.30
CA TYR A 720 -17.30 6.31 -13.82
C TYR A 720 -15.90 5.73 -13.96
N ALA A 721 -15.68 4.51 -13.50
CA ALA A 721 -14.37 3.86 -13.59
C ALA A 721 -13.88 3.74 -15.04
N SER A 722 -14.81 3.48 -15.98
CA SER A 722 -14.57 3.45 -17.43
C SER A 722 -14.22 4.83 -17.98
N SER A 723 -14.97 5.87 -17.61
CA SER A 723 -14.65 7.25 -18.02
C SER A 723 -13.28 7.69 -17.50
N ARG A 724 -12.99 7.38 -16.23
CA ARG A 724 -11.69 7.64 -15.61
C ARG A 724 -10.55 6.95 -16.36
N ALA A 725 -10.72 5.68 -16.72
CA ALA A 725 -9.68 4.93 -17.43
C ALA A 725 -9.35 5.53 -18.81
N LEU A 726 -10.31 6.17 -19.46
CA LEU A 726 -10.14 6.82 -20.76
C LEU A 726 -9.50 8.21 -20.66
N THR A 727 -9.86 9.02 -19.66
CA THR A 727 -9.43 10.42 -19.56
C THR A 727 -8.22 10.64 -18.66
N LEU A 728 -8.07 9.81 -17.63
CA LEU A 728 -6.99 9.89 -16.65
C LEU A 728 -6.37 8.49 -16.49
N PRO A 729 -5.70 7.97 -17.55
CA PRO A 729 -5.06 6.67 -17.48
C PRO A 729 -3.99 6.70 -16.39
N VAL A 730 -4.03 5.69 -15.53
CA VAL A 730 -2.94 5.41 -14.61
C VAL A 730 -1.96 4.56 -15.41
N SER A 731 -0.80 5.12 -15.74
CA SER A 731 0.24 4.34 -16.40
C SER A 731 0.60 3.18 -15.49
N MET A 732 0.42 1.95 -15.98
CA MET A 732 0.96 0.78 -15.29
C MET A 732 2.49 0.70 -15.44
N ASP A 733 3.05 1.55 -16.31
CA ASP A 733 4.46 1.61 -16.66
C ASP A 733 5.08 2.93 -16.13
N ALA A 734 6.08 2.81 -15.25
CA ALA A 734 7.12 3.81 -15.05
C ALA A 734 8.40 3.10 -14.58
#